data_AF-A0A8S1T366-F1
#
_entry.id   AF-A0A8S1T366-F1
#
_cell.length_a   1.000
_cell.length_b   1.000
_cell.length_c   1.000
_cell.angle_alpha   90.00
_cell.angle_beta   90.00
_cell.angle_gamma   90.00
#
_symmetry.space_group_name_H-M   'P 1'
#
loop_
_entity.id
_entity.type
_entity.pdbx_description
1 polymer ?
#
loop_
_entity_poly.entity_id
_entity_poly.type
_entity_poly.pdbx_seq_one_letter_code
_entity_poly.pdbx_strand_id
1 'polypeptide(L)'
;MDQKKIDTLISEALTNPDPDIQYMRAEELTNELTTYYGKPEQGMEDERNQKLINNCYKVLYQHLSSQYREIQGNAIRQFQRLAPLMRSKEVSYISLELLKSSVEGMSDVRENYHICLQEIVEKISSQVFSLEEVQETIIQKLGELKVNVKKLQVSNQIVHQEIQKNVEIQAELLKILSLIMSRWPKLYYKDFGDLLLDNITNSNELSIRKNSCVCLGHLGACLNQESLNHLIQQKILPFTKELKFDQQNFTKILYLNQSLNYLAKSSGKYFDKALVEQIFYRYFQTQNEHSKIDLDNINQYAEILEIQLLTINYLLTNYYARSFDLQLIEQITPLIDFDPLGVATIEEENAYEDEYYADETSDSTWRVRRCALYTFQELLKVQPQLYKLILSALFGPNQIIMKRMNEKNAEIKLSIIQFLIGLVQASAIIKEDINIMEVEQLSLIKQRSIPASISLIELVEQLLEQIQSIFQDSQEQQSLKSETTKLLLAIGQYFHSQIQTSHSCFSKIVEIIHQSIAGSSMHYSNEQKLASILAMKTILKITEPAEFQIQILQQMVLILLEAVNQKYIRIQVEGYNTLEKLIEVFKLNFEEVTFSQSLTQIKQNLITKIQIDNLDQEIKQSLFSLAATLFKHFESIFLKPEVEQLASISLVRLQIEALTNNIINLVQYFKNLNEPKVLISNIANQLQKNDKAQTYITLIHLIQNNKVDQQLAVDILNKFKQITIENFDLQIQTLQVLIKVTGIKLPEQLIRESVKIGLYQTKIKSEIEDYFHLINQPQIIEQEVSRQLGKEELYPAGQIYCQILKNSPGSLSSLYSTIGTNRQLKLSTLRFLHKYQKDQKAIEILCKLIKDNQDSDLAAIVIGSAISDIQQIQNLIEQNPNQYQFYQALKEFTEINSISNPADIANYILKQVNGKDKTISTICGDILGGLVKQNYKSLEQILLEGLKSPSQNVRFTCIQSLKYSNQWASKSQILFEMLQNEKEIPILTGIIKALTQNIQHIKLVNLTQYLTFTLRRYEEKELNFGNFVEKRDDAKDLRSLSFDLLELFIDKYNLEIKPILVEVFDKFVEDKYDETRIPRLRIIQKIVRKDPVILGPYYEILIKTFEPILKTLIQNLQKQDQNLDKEKEKVRLIVQVLQGLRQNSKEVDEIYRKYVTKQIQEFVCQ
;
A
#
# COMPACT_ATOMS: atom_id res chain seq x y z
N MET A 1 -47.20 19.68 -15.99
CA MET A 1 -46.93 20.96 -15.31
C MET A 1 -48.21 21.80 -15.38
N ASP A 2 -48.73 22.35 -14.28
CA ASP A 2 -49.93 23.21 -14.30
C ASP A 2 -49.54 24.61 -14.76
N GLN A 3 -49.67 24.85 -16.06
CA GLN A 3 -49.18 26.06 -16.72
C GLN A 3 -49.87 27.33 -16.20
N LYS A 4 -51.15 27.24 -15.83
CA LYS A 4 -51.85 28.37 -15.22
C LYS A 4 -51.23 28.76 -13.88
N LYS A 5 -50.86 27.78 -13.06
CA LYS A 5 -50.18 28.01 -11.79
C LYS A 5 -48.84 28.72 -11.99
N ILE A 6 -47.99 28.24 -12.90
CA ILE A 6 -46.67 28.86 -13.17
C ILE A 6 -46.81 30.26 -13.77
N ASP A 7 -47.70 30.46 -14.74
CA ASP A 7 -47.92 31.78 -15.33
C ASP A 7 -48.45 32.79 -14.28
N THR A 8 -49.24 32.31 -13.30
CA THR A 8 -49.71 33.11 -12.17
C THR A 8 -48.55 33.44 -11.21
N LEU A 9 -47.71 32.47 -10.86
CA LEU A 9 -46.50 32.68 -10.04
C LEU A 9 -45.53 33.65 -10.72
N ILE A 10 -45.33 33.56 -12.04
CA ILE A 10 -44.49 34.49 -12.82
C ILE A 10 -45.08 35.89 -12.81
N SER A 11 -46.38 36.04 -13.06
CA SER A 11 -47.05 37.35 -13.06
C SER A 11 -46.99 38.00 -11.67
N GLU A 12 -47.31 37.25 -10.62
CA GLU A 12 -47.28 37.75 -9.24
C GLU A 12 -45.85 38.05 -8.77
N ALA A 13 -44.85 37.26 -9.17
CA ALA A 13 -43.46 37.56 -8.87
C ALA A 13 -42.96 38.84 -9.55
N LEU A 14 -43.49 39.21 -10.73
CA LEU A 14 -43.03 40.37 -11.49
C LEU A 14 -43.75 41.68 -11.18
N THR A 15 -45.07 41.62 -10.95
CA THR A 15 -45.92 42.83 -10.93
C THR A 15 -46.59 43.10 -9.61
N ASN A 16 -46.47 42.22 -8.61
CA ASN A 16 -47.11 42.43 -7.31
C ASN A 16 -46.44 43.59 -6.56
N PRO A 17 -47.19 44.57 -6.03
CA PRO A 17 -46.61 45.71 -5.32
C PRO A 17 -45.94 45.34 -3.98
N ASP A 18 -46.23 44.15 -3.42
CA ASP A 18 -45.69 43.67 -2.15
C ASP A 18 -44.39 42.86 -2.35
N PRO A 19 -43.24 43.31 -1.79
CA PRO A 19 -41.96 42.63 -1.94
C PRO A 19 -41.93 41.24 -1.28
N ASP A 20 -42.67 41.01 -0.20
CA ASP A 20 -42.73 39.71 0.49
C ASP A 20 -43.44 38.69 -0.40
N ILE A 21 -44.48 39.13 -1.11
CA ILE A 21 -45.17 38.29 -2.09
C ILE A 21 -44.25 38.00 -3.27
N GLN A 22 -43.54 39.00 -3.81
CA GLN A 22 -42.55 38.76 -4.87
C GLN A 22 -41.49 37.72 -4.44
N TYR A 23 -41.00 37.82 -3.19
CA TYR A 23 -40.05 36.89 -2.60
C TYR A 23 -40.63 35.47 -2.52
N MET A 24 -41.81 35.30 -1.91
CA MET A 24 -42.46 33.99 -1.74
C MET A 24 -42.75 33.34 -3.08
N ARG A 25 -43.23 34.10 -4.07
CA ARG A 25 -43.59 33.57 -5.39
C ARG A 25 -42.38 33.13 -6.20
N ALA A 26 -41.23 33.81 -6.08
CA ALA A 26 -39.98 33.36 -6.70
C ALA A 26 -39.46 32.05 -6.08
N GLU A 27 -39.64 31.86 -4.77
CA GLU A 27 -39.27 30.62 -4.06
C GLU A 27 -40.20 29.45 -4.44
N GLU A 28 -41.50 29.68 -4.45
CA GLU A 28 -42.51 28.71 -4.90
C GLU A 28 -42.27 28.30 -6.36
N LEU A 29 -41.97 29.25 -7.23
CA LEU A 29 -41.63 29.00 -8.64
C LEU A 29 -40.41 28.07 -8.76
N THR A 30 -39.38 28.30 -7.95
CA THR A 30 -38.16 27.49 -7.94
C THR A 30 -38.40 26.07 -7.40
N ASN A 31 -39.25 25.94 -6.37
CA ASN A 31 -39.65 24.64 -5.81
C ASN A 31 -40.42 23.79 -6.83
N GLU A 32 -41.35 24.40 -7.57
CA GLU A 32 -42.09 23.73 -8.66
C GLU A 32 -41.15 23.25 -9.77
N LEU A 33 -40.21 24.10 -10.21
CA LEU A 33 -39.22 23.72 -11.22
C LEU A 33 -38.30 22.60 -10.76
N THR A 34 -37.79 22.65 -9.52
CA THR A 34 -36.90 21.63 -8.96
C THR A 34 -37.62 20.27 -8.85
N THR A 35 -38.88 20.28 -8.42
CA THR A 35 -39.71 19.06 -8.30
C THR A 35 -40.00 18.41 -9.65
N TYR A 36 -40.13 19.23 -10.71
CA TYR A 36 -40.38 18.77 -12.06
C TYR A 36 -39.10 18.28 -12.76
N TYR A 37 -37.95 18.94 -12.56
CA TYR A 37 -36.66 18.62 -13.18
C TYR A 37 -35.83 17.57 -12.42
N GLY A 38 -36.09 17.34 -11.14
CA GLY A 38 -35.38 16.34 -10.32
C GLY A 38 -35.72 14.88 -10.64
N LYS A 39 -36.65 14.62 -11.57
CA LYS A 39 -37.03 13.26 -12.01
C LYS A 39 -36.35 12.93 -13.35
N PRO A 40 -35.44 11.93 -13.41
CA PRO A 40 -34.61 11.67 -14.58
C PRO A 40 -35.33 11.13 -15.83
N GLU A 41 -36.64 10.84 -15.77
CA GLU A 41 -37.30 9.99 -16.79
C GLU A 41 -38.31 10.68 -17.73
N GLN A 42 -38.58 12.00 -17.62
CA GLN A 42 -39.68 12.59 -18.44
C GLN A 42 -39.43 13.97 -19.08
N GLY A 43 -38.21 14.52 -19.04
CA GLY A 43 -37.95 15.93 -19.43
C GLY A 43 -37.29 16.19 -20.79
N MET A 44 -37.13 15.19 -21.66
CA MET A 44 -36.09 15.27 -22.70
C MET A 44 -36.43 16.06 -23.99
N GLU A 45 -37.68 16.33 -24.39
CA GLU A 45 -37.90 16.84 -25.78
C GLU A 45 -38.96 17.96 -26.00
N ASP A 46 -39.51 18.60 -24.97
CA ASP A 46 -40.58 19.60 -25.18
C ASP A 46 -40.06 21.06 -25.27
N GLU A 47 -40.05 21.67 -26.49
CA GLU A 47 -39.73 23.10 -26.73
C GLU A 47 -40.60 24.06 -25.89
N ARG A 48 -41.82 23.64 -25.54
CA ARG A 48 -42.75 24.44 -24.71
C ARG A 48 -42.23 24.61 -23.29
N ASN A 49 -41.55 23.61 -22.74
CA ASN A 49 -40.99 23.67 -21.38
C ASN A 49 -39.79 24.62 -21.31
N GLN A 50 -38.98 24.72 -22.38
CA GLN A 50 -37.87 25.68 -22.46
C GLN A 50 -38.34 27.14 -22.42
N LYS A 51 -39.48 27.46 -23.05
CA LYS A 51 -40.02 28.83 -23.02
C LYS A 51 -40.46 29.24 -21.62
N LEU A 52 -41.08 28.33 -20.86
CA LEU A 52 -41.48 28.55 -19.47
C LEU A 52 -40.26 28.75 -18.57
N ILE A 53 -39.23 27.94 -18.73
CA ILE A 53 -37.97 28.05 -17.98
C ILE A 53 -37.24 29.36 -18.27
N ASN A 54 -37.16 29.75 -19.55
CA ASN A 54 -36.60 31.04 -19.93
C ASN A 54 -37.39 32.21 -19.33
N ASN A 55 -38.71 32.08 -19.20
CA ASN A 55 -39.52 33.08 -18.51
C ASN A 55 -39.24 33.09 -17.00
N CYS A 56 -39.08 31.94 -16.35
CA CYS A 56 -38.69 31.87 -14.94
C CYS A 56 -37.31 32.49 -14.69
N TYR A 57 -36.32 32.21 -15.53
CA TYR A 57 -35.01 32.85 -15.43
C TYR A 57 -35.08 34.35 -15.68
N LYS A 58 -35.98 34.84 -16.56
CA LYS A 58 -36.23 36.28 -16.72
C LYS A 58 -36.81 36.92 -15.45
N VAL A 59 -37.68 36.23 -14.71
CA VAL A 59 -38.19 36.70 -13.41
C VAL A 59 -37.04 36.89 -12.43
N LEU A 60 -36.23 35.84 -12.24
CA LEU A 60 -35.09 35.88 -11.32
C LEU A 60 -34.06 36.93 -11.76
N TYR A 61 -33.83 37.07 -13.06
CA TYR A 61 -32.95 38.09 -13.62
C TYR A 61 -33.41 39.52 -13.34
N GLN A 62 -34.72 39.79 -13.44
CA GLN A 62 -35.29 41.10 -13.09
C GLN A 62 -35.24 41.36 -11.58
N HIS A 63 -35.42 40.33 -10.76
CA HIS A 63 -35.29 40.42 -9.30
C HIS A 63 -33.87 40.78 -8.84
N LEU A 64 -32.83 40.42 -9.60
CA LEU A 64 -31.46 40.87 -9.31
C LEU A 64 -31.33 42.39 -9.35
N SER A 65 -32.14 43.08 -10.15
CA SER A 65 -32.24 44.55 -10.24
C SER A 65 -33.34 45.19 -9.38
N SER A 66 -33.95 44.43 -8.47
CA SER A 66 -34.98 44.95 -7.58
C SER A 66 -34.45 46.07 -6.68
N GLN A 67 -35.30 47.00 -6.27
CA GLN A 67 -34.96 48.02 -5.26
C GLN A 67 -34.82 47.45 -3.84
N TYR A 68 -35.31 46.22 -3.61
CA TYR A 68 -35.30 45.55 -2.30
C TYR A 68 -34.16 44.50 -2.21
N ARG A 69 -33.26 44.67 -1.24
CA ARG A 69 -32.11 43.76 -1.03
C ARG A 69 -32.51 42.31 -0.76
N GLU A 70 -33.62 42.09 -0.07
CA GLU A 70 -34.13 40.75 0.25
C GLU A 70 -34.53 39.98 -1.01
N ILE A 71 -35.11 40.67 -1.99
CA ILE A 71 -35.48 40.10 -3.30
C ILE A 71 -34.23 39.80 -4.13
N GLN A 72 -33.25 40.71 -4.14
CA GLN A 72 -31.96 40.49 -4.80
C GLN A 72 -31.24 39.24 -4.25
N GLY A 73 -31.12 39.14 -2.92
CA GLY A 73 -30.50 37.99 -2.25
C GLY A 73 -31.30 36.70 -2.40
N ASN A 74 -32.62 36.77 -2.53
CA ASN A 74 -33.46 35.61 -2.87
C ASN A 74 -33.18 35.12 -4.29
N ALA A 75 -33.12 36.03 -5.27
CA ALA A 75 -32.87 35.68 -6.66
C ALA A 75 -31.54 34.94 -6.85
N ILE A 76 -30.47 35.38 -6.19
CA ILE A 76 -29.16 34.68 -6.19
C ILE A 76 -29.32 33.25 -5.64
N ARG A 77 -29.98 33.08 -4.49
CA ARG A 77 -30.25 31.76 -3.89
C ARG A 77 -31.08 30.86 -4.82
N GLN A 78 -32.08 31.41 -5.50
CA GLN A 78 -32.90 30.63 -6.43
C GLN A 78 -32.12 30.24 -7.71
N PHE A 79 -31.26 31.12 -8.25
CA PHE A 79 -30.35 30.76 -9.34
C PHE A 79 -29.39 29.64 -8.92
N GLN A 80 -28.82 29.71 -7.73
CA GLN A 80 -27.92 28.68 -7.19
C GLN A 80 -28.60 27.30 -7.10
N ARG A 81 -29.88 27.25 -6.72
CA ARG A 81 -30.68 26.02 -6.65
C ARG A 81 -31.02 25.44 -8.02
N LEU A 82 -31.20 26.29 -9.02
CA LEU A 82 -31.55 25.88 -10.38
C LEU A 82 -30.33 25.55 -11.26
N ALA A 83 -29.16 26.10 -10.96
CA ALA A 83 -27.94 25.92 -11.75
C ALA A 83 -27.55 24.45 -12.03
N PRO A 84 -27.68 23.48 -11.09
CA PRO A 84 -27.40 22.06 -11.37
C PRO A 84 -28.33 21.43 -12.41
N LEU A 85 -29.50 22.02 -12.64
CA LEU A 85 -30.56 21.51 -13.52
C LEU A 85 -30.51 22.14 -14.92
N MET A 86 -29.65 23.14 -15.14
CA MET A 86 -29.53 23.85 -16.40
C MET A 86 -28.87 22.98 -17.48
N ARG A 87 -29.38 23.05 -18.71
CA ARG A 87 -28.77 22.43 -19.89
C ARG A 87 -27.68 23.33 -20.48
N SER A 88 -26.82 22.76 -21.32
CA SER A 88 -25.72 23.48 -21.97
C SER A 88 -26.12 24.79 -22.65
N LYS A 89 -27.21 24.80 -23.43
CA LYS A 89 -27.69 26.02 -24.12
C LYS A 89 -28.19 27.09 -23.15
N GLU A 90 -28.86 26.69 -22.07
CA GLU A 90 -29.40 27.59 -21.05
C GLU A 90 -28.28 28.22 -20.23
N VAL A 91 -27.30 27.40 -19.82
CA VAL A 91 -26.08 27.86 -19.16
C VAL A 91 -25.38 28.95 -19.97
N SER A 92 -25.17 28.70 -21.27
CA SER A 92 -24.50 29.65 -22.16
C SER A 92 -25.28 30.97 -22.28
N TYR A 93 -26.57 30.89 -22.60
CA TYR A 93 -27.43 32.07 -22.75
C TYR A 93 -27.52 32.91 -21.48
N ILE A 94 -27.83 32.29 -20.33
CA ILE A 94 -27.99 32.99 -19.05
C ILE A 94 -26.67 33.61 -18.61
N SER A 95 -25.56 32.89 -18.79
CA SER A 95 -24.23 33.41 -18.44
C SER A 95 -23.83 34.60 -19.30
N LEU A 96 -24.16 34.60 -20.59
CA LEU A 96 -23.91 35.74 -21.49
C LEU A 96 -24.76 36.97 -21.13
N GLU A 97 -26.04 36.78 -20.79
CA GLU A 97 -26.91 37.88 -20.35
C GLU A 97 -26.43 38.47 -19.01
N LEU A 98 -26.10 37.62 -18.03
CA LEU A 98 -25.51 38.06 -16.75
C LEU A 98 -24.18 38.78 -16.96
N LEU A 99 -23.32 38.28 -17.85
CA LEU A 99 -22.05 38.91 -18.21
C LEU A 99 -22.26 40.28 -18.87
N LYS A 100 -23.25 40.42 -19.75
CA LYS A 100 -23.57 41.70 -20.36
C LYS A 100 -23.98 42.73 -19.31
N SER A 101 -24.93 42.37 -18.45
CA SER A 101 -25.38 43.27 -17.37
C SER A 101 -24.35 43.48 -16.27
N SER A 102 -23.40 42.56 -16.08
CA SER A 102 -22.29 42.76 -15.17
C SER A 102 -21.29 43.80 -15.68
N VAL A 103 -21.23 44.05 -16.99
CA VAL A 103 -20.35 45.08 -17.56
C VAL A 103 -21.08 46.41 -17.79
N GLU A 104 -22.30 46.36 -18.29
CA GLU A 104 -23.08 47.54 -18.70
C GLU A 104 -24.00 48.08 -17.58
N GLY A 105 -24.26 47.31 -16.52
CA GLY A 105 -25.25 47.63 -15.48
C GLY A 105 -24.87 48.80 -14.54
N MET A 106 -25.90 49.30 -13.85
CA MET A 106 -25.79 50.31 -12.77
C MET A 106 -24.86 49.81 -11.65
N SER A 107 -24.15 50.72 -10.97
CA SER A 107 -23.14 50.37 -9.95
C SER A 107 -23.73 49.51 -8.83
N ASP A 108 -24.92 49.87 -8.33
CA ASP A 108 -25.53 49.30 -7.13
C ASP A 108 -26.07 47.86 -7.33
N VAL A 109 -26.17 47.41 -8.58
CA VAL A 109 -26.76 46.11 -8.95
C VAL A 109 -25.71 45.16 -9.54
N ARG A 110 -24.56 45.69 -9.97
CA ARG A 110 -23.54 44.94 -10.69
C ARG A 110 -22.98 43.75 -9.90
N GLU A 111 -22.75 43.95 -8.61
CA GLU A 111 -22.21 42.94 -7.72
C GLU A 111 -23.12 41.70 -7.67
N ASN A 112 -24.44 41.88 -7.67
CA ASN A 112 -25.40 40.79 -7.69
C ASN A 112 -25.28 39.93 -8.97
N TYR A 113 -24.99 40.55 -10.12
CA TYR A 113 -24.75 39.80 -11.37
C TYR A 113 -23.44 39.01 -11.33
N HIS A 114 -22.37 39.58 -10.76
CA HIS A 114 -21.09 38.86 -10.58
C HIS A 114 -21.24 37.65 -9.65
N ILE A 115 -21.85 37.85 -8.47
CA ILE A 115 -22.10 36.78 -7.50
C ILE A 115 -22.97 35.68 -8.13
N CYS A 116 -24.05 36.07 -8.82
CA CYS A 116 -24.93 35.12 -9.48
C CYS A 116 -24.19 34.29 -10.55
N LEU A 117 -23.35 34.93 -11.37
CA LEU A 117 -22.56 34.24 -12.38
C LEU A 117 -21.52 33.29 -11.76
N GLN A 118 -20.87 33.67 -10.65
CA GLN A 118 -19.97 32.78 -9.90
C GLN A 118 -20.72 31.56 -9.36
N GLU A 119 -21.87 31.76 -8.70
CA GLU A 119 -22.69 30.68 -8.15
C GLU A 119 -23.18 29.71 -9.23
N ILE A 120 -23.57 30.21 -10.40
CA ILE A 120 -23.94 29.36 -11.54
C ILE A 120 -22.76 28.49 -11.96
N VAL A 121 -21.58 29.08 -12.17
CA VAL A 121 -20.36 28.36 -12.56
C VAL A 121 -19.95 27.32 -11.51
N GLU A 122 -20.14 27.60 -10.21
CA GLU A 122 -19.83 26.67 -9.13
C GLU A 122 -20.78 25.45 -9.05
N LYS A 123 -22.05 25.62 -9.43
CA LYS A 123 -23.09 24.59 -9.21
C LYS A 123 -23.43 23.76 -10.45
N ILE A 124 -23.02 24.17 -11.65
CA ILE A 124 -23.22 23.39 -12.89
C ILE A 124 -22.42 22.08 -12.84
N SER A 125 -23.01 20.99 -13.37
CA SER A 125 -22.35 19.69 -13.46
C SER A 125 -21.12 19.72 -14.39
N SER A 126 -20.10 18.93 -14.07
CA SER A 126 -18.84 18.89 -14.83
C SER A 126 -18.97 18.39 -16.27
N GLN A 127 -20.13 17.82 -16.64
CA GLN A 127 -20.43 17.26 -17.96
C GLN A 127 -20.95 18.30 -18.97
N VAL A 128 -21.21 19.54 -18.54
CA VAL A 128 -21.74 20.62 -19.38
C VAL A 128 -20.59 21.46 -19.96
N PHE A 129 -20.39 21.41 -21.29
CA PHE A 129 -19.23 22.03 -21.97
C PHE A 129 -19.53 23.32 -22.77
N SER A 130 -20.47 24.17 -22.34
CA SER A 130 -21.00 25.28 -23.15
C SER A 130 -20.58 26.70 -22.71
N LEU A 131 -19.48 26.83 -21.97
CA LEU A 131 -18.98 28.12 -21.47
C LEU A 131 -17.86 28.73 -22.33
N GLU A 132 -17.51 28.13 -23.47
CA GLU A 132 -16.44 28.63 -24.35
C GLU A 132 -16.71 30.07 -24.83
N GLU A 133 -17.92 30.36 -25.28
CA GLU A 133 -18.33 31.70 -25.74
C GLU A 133 -18.31 32.73 -24.61
N VAL A 134 -18.63 32.30 -23.37
CA VAL A 134 -18.55 33.15 -22.17
C VAL A 134 -17.10 33.49 -21.86
N GLN A 135 -16.19 32.50 -21.92
CA GLN A 135 -14.76 32.73 -21.72
C GLN A 135 -14.19 33.68 -22.79
N GLU A 136 -14.52 33.46 -24.06
CA GLU A 136 -14.07 34.32 -25.16
C GLU A 136 -14.54 35.77 -24.99
N THR A 137 -15.81 35.95 -24.62
CA THR A 137 -16.41 37.28 -24.37
C THR A 137 -15.73 37.98 -23.19
N ILE A 138 -15.45 37.25 -22.09
CA ILE A 138 -14.71 37.81 -20.95
C ILE A 138 -13.32 38.28 -21.39
N ILE A 139 -12.58 37.47 -22.15
CA ILE A 139 -11.21 37.80 -22.60
C ILE A 139 -11.22 39.04 -23.51
N GLN A 140 -12.15 39.12 -24.45
CA GLN A 140 -12.32 40.30 -25.31
C GLN A 140 -12.61 41.55 -24.46
N LYS A 141 -13.54 41.46 -23.50
CA LYS A 141 -13.92 42.58 -22.65
C LYS A 141 -12.79 43.04 -21.72
N LEU A 142 -12.00 42.11 -21.19
CA LEU A 142 -10.81 42.44 -20.41
C LEU A 142 -9.82 43.27 -21.22
N GLY A 143 -9.63 42.94 -22.50
CA GLY A 143 -8.81 43.72 -23.44
C GLY A 143 -9.34 45.14 -23.67
N GLU A 144 -10.64 45.27 -23.95
CA GLU A 144 -11.30 46.57 -24.15
C GLU A 144 -11.22 47.48 -22.92
N LEU A 145 -11.58 46.95 -21.74
CA LEU A 145 -11.57 47.69 -20.47
C LEU A 145 -10.16 48.20 -20.16
N LYS A 146 -9.13 47.43 -20.49
CA LYS A 146 -7.74 47.82 -20.27
C LYS A 146 -7.32 48.99 -21.14
N VAL A 147 -7.66 48.95 -22.44
CA VAL A 147 -7.38 50.04 -23.37
C VAL A 147 -8.10 51.31 -22.92
N ASN A 148 -9.34 51.17 -22.43
CA ASN A 148 -10.11 52.29 -21.89
C ASN A 148 -9.46 52.87 -20.63
N VAL A 149 -9.06 52.05 -19.65
CA VAL A 149 -8.34 52.53 -18.45
C VAL A 149 -7.06 53.27 -18.82
N LYS A 150 -6.23 52.73 -19.75
CA LYS A 150 -5.01 53.40 -20.21
C LYS A 150 -5.31 54.75 -20.87
N LYS A 151 -6.37 54.86 -21.69
CA LYS A 151 -6.78 56.13 -22.32
C LYS A 151 -7.22 57.16 -21.28
N LEU A 152 -8.04 56.74 -20.31
CA LEU A 152 -8.62 57.62 -19.30
C LEU A 152 -7.58 58.12 -18.27
N GLN A 153 -6.55 57.32 -17.99
CA GLN A 153 -5.42 57.72 -17.14
C GLN A 153 -4.56 58.84 -17.75
N VAL A 154 -4.55 58.99 -19.09
CA VAL A 154 -3.76 60.02 -19.79
C VAL A 154 -4.51 61.37 -19.86
N SER A 155 -5.83 61.38 -19.70
CA SER A 155 -6.68 62.56 -19.91
C SER A 155 -6.80 63.57 -18.75
N ASN A 156 -6.16 63.34 -17.59
CA ASN A 156 -5.94 64.31 -16.48
C ASN A 156 -7.12 65.18 -15.96
N GLN A 157 -8.39 64.84 -16.20
CA GLN A 157 -9.55 65.57 -15.63
C GLN A 157 -10.64 64.61 -15.11
N ILE A 158 -10.89 64.60 -13.79
CA ILE A 158 -12.11 64.07 -13.13
C ILE A 158 -12.65 62.73 -13.73
N VAL A 159 -11.78 61.72 -13.88
CA VAL A 159 -12.17 60.36 -14.36
C VAL A 159 -11.97 59.27 -13.31
N HIS A 160 -11.61 59.62 -12.07
CA HIS A 160 -11.29 58.63 -11.03
C HIS A 160 -12.42 57.61 -10.78
N GLN A 161 -13.68 58.04 -10.78
CA GLN A 161 -14.84 57.15 -10.60
C GLN A 161 -15.04 56.17 -11.77
N GLU A 162 -14.82 56.60 -13.01
CA GLU A 162 -14.93 55.72 -14.18
C GLU A 162 -13.74 54.75 -14.29
N ILE A 163 -12.54 55.20 -13.93
CA ILE A 163 -11.36 54.33 -13.84
C ILE A 163 -11.59 53.24 -12.79
N GLN A 164 -12.03 53.63 -11.59
CA GLN A 164 -12.31 52.69 -10.49
C GLN A 164 -13.42 51.70 -10.88
N LYS A 165 -14.50 52.17 -11.51
CA LYS A 165 -15.57 51.32 -12.06
C LYS A 165 -15.03 50.26 -13.03
N ASN A 166 -14.15 50.64 -13.97
CA ASN A 166 -13.58 49.71 -14.94
C ASN A 166 -12.61 48.71 -14.30
N VAL A 167 -11.85 49.12 -13.29
CA VAL A 167 -10.94 48.27 -12.50
C VAL A 167 -11.73 47.20 -11.74
N GLU A 168 -12.81 47.58 -11.06
CA GLU A 168 -13.68 46.67 -10.31
C GLU A 168 -14.29 45.61 -11.23
N ILE A 169 -14.79 46.02 -12.41
CA ILE A 169 -15.29 45.08 -13.43
C ILE A 169 -14.16 44.13 -13.87
N GLN A 170 -12.97 44.64 -14.20
CA GLN A 170 -11.84 43.79 -14.58
C GLN A 170 -11.48 42.75 -13.51
N ALA A 171 -11.45 43.17 -12.24
CA ALA A 171 -11.09 42.28 -11.13
C ALA A 171 -12.09 41.13 -10.98
N GLU A 172 -13.39 41.40 -11.07
CA GLU A 172 -14.45 40.39 -10.98
C GLU A 172 -14.51 39.47 -12.20
N LEU A 173 -14.34 40.02 -13.41
CA LEU A 173 -14.24 39.21 -14.63
C LEU A 173 -13.06 38.22 -14.59
N LEU A 174 -11.92 38.62 -14.03
CA LEU A 174 -10.78 37.72 -13.83
C LEU A 174 -11.08 36.60 -12.82
N LYS A 175 -11.85 36.87 -11.75
CA LYS A 175 -12.29 35.82 -10.81
C LYS A 175 -13.22 34.81 -11.48
N ILE A 176 -14.16 35.28 -12.29
CA ILE A 176 -15.09 34.43 -13.02
C ILE A 176 -14.33 33.58 -14.05
N LEU A 177 -13.41 34.19 -14.79
CA LEU A 177 -12.57 33.49 -15.76
C LEU A 177 -11.72 32.39 -15.08
N SER A 178 -11.06 32.70 -13.96
CA SER A 178 -10.25 31.71 -13.24
C SER A 178 -11.10 30.54 -12.73
N LEU A 179 -12.31 30.83 -12.22
CA LEU A 179 -13.25 29.80 -11.77
C LEU A 179 -13.65 28.86 -12.92
N ILE A 180 -14.02 29.40 -14.09
CA ILE A 180 -14.36 28.56 -15.26
C ILE A 180 -13.14 27.72 -15.69
N MET A 181 -11.95 28.33 -15.79
CA MET A 181 -10.75 27.62 -16.22
C MET A 181 -10.29 26.55 -15.23
N SER A 182 -10.51 26.75 -13.94
CA SER A 182 -10.17 25.77 -12.89
C SER A 182 -10.97 24.48 -13.02
N ARG A 183 -12.25 24.58 -13.38
CA ARG A 183 -13.17 23.45 -13.53
C ARG A 183 -13.06 22.81 -14.91
N TRP A 184 -12.79 23.61 -15.94
CA TRP A 184 -12.73 23.16 -17.34
C TRP A 184 -11.49 23.70 -18.09
N PRO A 185 -10.29 23.16 -17.84
CA PRO A 185 -9.04 23.65 -18.42
C PRO A 185 -8.87 23.43 -19.94
N LYS A 186 -9.85 22.85 -20.63
CA LYS A 186 -9.77 22.51 -22.07
C LYS A 186 -10.92 23.09 -22.90
N LEU A 187 -11.69 24.01 -22.34
CA LEU A 187 -12.78 24.67 -23.06
C LEU A 187 -12.26 25.71 -24.07
N TYR A 188 -11.14 26.37 -23.79
CA TYR A 188 -10.61 27.46 -24.61
C TYR A 188 -9.12 27.27 -24.91
N TYR A 189 -8.76 27.30 -26.20
CA TYR A 189 -7.42 26.93 -26.69
C TYR A 189 -6.54 28.11 -27.12
N LYS A 190 -7.05 29.36 -27.13
CA LYS A 190 -6.27 30.52 -27.56
C LYS A 190 -5.38 31.02 -26.42
N ASP A 191 -4.12 31.32 -26.74
CA ASP A 191 -3.18 31.91 -25.79
C ASP A 191 -3.47 33.42 -25.60
N PHE A 192 -3.71 33.82 -24.35
CA PHE A 192 -3.89 35.21 -23.95
C PHE A 192 -2.93 35.59 -22.81
N GLY A 193 -1.81 34.87 -22.67
CA GLY A 193 -0.80 35.09 -21.64
C GLY A 193 -0.23 36.51 -21.67
N ASP A 194 -0.13 37.15 -22.83
CA ASP A 194 0.35 38.54 -22.96
C ASP A 194 -0.58 39.56 -22.27
N LEU A 195 -1.89 39.36 -22.36
CA LEU A 195 -2.86 40.21 -21.68
C LEU A 195 -2.67 40.13 -20.15
N LEU A 196 -2.51 38.91 -19.64
CA LEU A 196 -2.32 38.63 -18.21
C LEU A 196 -0.96 39.16 -17.72
N LEU A 197 0.13 38.96 -18.47
CA LEU A 197 1.45 39.46 -18.12
C LEU A 197 1.51 40.99 -18.11
N ASP A 198 0.87 41.66 -19.08
CA ASP A 198 0.75 43.12 -19.07
C ASP A 198 -0.11 43.59 -17.88
N ASN A 199 -1.13 42.83 -17.44
CA ASN A 199 -1.89 43.15 -16.20
C ASN A 199 -1.01 42.99 -14.95
N ILE A 200 -0.22 41.92 -14.87
CA ILE A 200 0.66 41.60 -13.75
C ILE A 200 1.76 42.65 -13.59
N THR A 201 2.32 43.13 -14.70
CA THR A 201 3.48 44.04 -14.69
C THR A 201 3.08 45.51 -14.58
N ASN A 202 2.04 45.93 -15.30
CA ASN A 202 1.77 47.35 -15.54
C ASN A 202 0.47 47.89 -14.89
N SER A 203 -0.34 47.09 -14.20
CA SER A 203 -1.55 47.57 -13.51
C SER A 203 -1.22 48.22 -12.16
N ASN A 204 -1.84 49.34 -11.78
CA ASN A 204 -1.65 49.92 -10.44
C ASN A 204 -2.46 49.21 -9.34
N GLU A 205 -3.35 48.29 -9.72
CA GLU A 205 -4.35 47.70 -8.84
C GLU A 205 -3.97 46.27 -8.40
N LEU A 206 -3.89 46.06 -7.08
CA LEU A 206 -3.46 44.79 -6.49
C LEU A 206 -4.40 43.62 -6.82
N SER A 207 -5.71 43.88 -6.86
CA SER A 207 -6.74 42.88 -7.17
C SER A 207 -6.57 42.32 -8.59
N ILE A 208 -6.31 43.19 -9.58
CA ILE A 208 -6.05 42.81 -10.97
C ILE A 208 -4.77 41.99 -11.08
N ARG A 209 -3.68 42.40 -10.41
CA ARG A 209 -2.42 41.64 -10.42
C ARG A 209 -2.61 40.24 -9.83
N LYS A 210 -3.22 40.13 -8.65
CA LYS A 210 -3.49 38.85 -7.96
C LYS A 210 -4.34 37.90 -8.81
N ASN A 211 -5.48 38.37 -9.31
CA ASN A 211 -6.40 37.54 -10.09
C ASN A 211 -5.78 37.14 -11.45
N SER A 212 -4.94 38.00 -12.04
CA SER A 212 -4.19 37.66 -13.27
C SER A 212 -3.15 36.56 -13.04
N CYS A 213 -2.47 36.53 -11.89
CA CYS A 213 -1.54 35.43 -11.54
C CYS A 213 -2.27 34.08 -11.46
N VAL A 214 -3.45 34.06 -10.83
CA VAL A 214 -4.30 32.86 -10.70
C VAL A 214 -4.75 32.39 -12.09
N CYS A 215 -5.27 33.30 -12.92
CA CYS A 215 -5.67 32.99 -14.30
C CYS A 215 -4.50 32.44 -15.12
N LEU A 216 -3.30 32.99 -14.96
CA LEU A 216 -2.12 32.52 -15.68
C LEU A 216 -1.74 31.10 -15.27
N GLY A 217 -1.84 30.77 -13.98
CA GLY A 217 -1.67 29.40 -13.49
C GLY A 217 -2.63 28.42 -14.17
N HIS A 218 -3.91 28.77 -14.27
CA HIS A 218 -4.89 27.94 -14.98
C HIS A 218 -4.61 27.86 -16.48
N LEU A 219 -4.21 28.96 -17.12
CA LEU A 219 -3.80 28.98 -18.53
C LEU A 219 -2.63 28.03 -18.78
N GLY A 220 -1.63 27.99 -17.88
CA GLY A 220 -0.50 27.07 -18.00
C GLY A 220 -0.90 25.59 -18.08
N ALA A 221 -1.99 25.20 -17.40
CA ALA A 221 -2.53 23.84 -17.48
C ALA A 221 -3.23 23.53 -18.82
N CYS A 222 -3.64 24.59 -19.56
CA CYS A 222 -4.29 24.50 -20.85
C CYS A 222 -3.28 24.41 -22.01
N LEU A 223 -2.09 25.02 -21.84
CA LEU A 223 -1.06 25.10 -22.88
C LEU A 223 -0.34 23.75 -23.13
N ASN A 224 0.13 23.55 -24.37
CA ASN A 224 1.07 22.47 -24.68
C ASN A 224 2.44 22.73 -23.99
N GLN A 225 3.33 21.72 -23.92
CA GLN A 225 4.58 21.84 -23.17
C GLN A 225 5.53 22.90 -23.75
N GLU A 226 5.61 22.99 -25.07
CA GLU A 226 6.48 23.96 -25.77
C GLU A 226 6.04 25.41 -25.51
N SER A 227 4.75 25.72 -25.69
CA SER A 227 4.19 27.05 -25.44
C SER A 227 4.29 27.45 -23.97
N LEU A 228 4.07 26.51 -23.04
CA LEU A 228 4.23 26.74 -21.61
C LEU A 228 5.69 27.11 -21.26
N ASN A 229 6.64 26.31 -21.73
CA ASN A 229 8.06 26.56 -21.46
C ASN A 229 8.52 27.87 -22.13
N HIS A 230 8.07 28.15 -23.36
CA HIS A 230 8.35 29.40 -24.05
C HIS A 230 7.81 30.62 -23.30
N LEU A 231 6.55 30.57 -22.81
CA LEU A 231 5.94 31.63 -22.00
C LEU A 231 6.80 31.95 -20.77
N ILE A 232 7.26 30.91 -20.06
CA ILE A 232 8.04 31.09 -18.83
C ILE A 232 9.45 31.59 -19.14
N GLN A 233 10.16 30.93 -20.06
CA GLN A 233 11.56 31.23 -20.41
C GLN A 233 11.71 32.61 -21.05
N GLN A 234 10.79 33.01 -21.94
CA GLN A 234 10.93 34.25 -22.72
C GLN A 234 10.22 35.45 -22.08
N LYS A 235 9.16 35.24 -21.29
CA LYS A 235 8.32 36.35 -20.81
C LYS A 235 8.24 36.49 -19.30
N ILE A 236 8.51 35.46 -18.50
CA ILE A 236 8.52 35.57 -17.04
C ILE A 236 9.96 35.72 -16.54
N LEU A 237 10.80 34.71 -16.80
CA LEU A 237 12.16 34.67 -16.24
C LEU A 237 13.03 35.91 -16.55
N PRO A 238 13.00 36.53 -17.75
CA PRO A 238 13.85 37.67 -18.05
C PRO A 238 13.59 38.90 -17.16
N PHE A 239 12.32 39.19 -16.85
CA PHE A 239 11.93 40.30 -15.97
C PHE A 239 12.16 40.03 -14.50
N THR A 240 12.56 38.80 -14.18
CA THR A 240 12.88 38.41 -12.83
C THR A 240 14.40 38.38 -12.55
N LYS A 241 15.23 38.70 -13.56
CA LYS A 241 16.70 38.78 -13.48
C LYS A 241 17.23 40.08 -12.86
N GLU A 242 16.47 41.16 -12.90
CA GLU A 242 16.88 42.45 -12.33
C GLU A 242 16.46 42.54 -10.85
N LEU A 243 17.31 42.06 -9.93
CA LEU A 243 17.14 42.24 -8.49
C LEU A 243 17.63 43.64 -8.06
N LYS A 244 16.99 44.70 -8.57
CA LYS A 244 17.08 46.01 -7.95
C LYS A 244 15.87 46.17 -7.05
N PHE A 245 16.08 46.06 -5.73
CA PHE A 245 15.07 46.33 -4.71
C PHE A 245 14.84 47.84 -4.57
N ASP A 246 14.42 48.49 -5.66
CA ASP A 246 13.83 49.82 -5.57
C ASP A 246 12.32 49.68 -5.28
N GLN A 247 11.76 50.64 -4.53
CA GLN A 247 10.34 50.61 -4.14
C GLN A 247 9.38 50.57 -5.36
N GLN A 248 9.86 50.96 -6.56
CA GLN A 248 9.05 51.01 -7.78
C GLN A 248 8.97 49.65 -8.50
N ASN A 249 10.01 48.82 -8.49
CA ASN A 249 10.03 47.52 -9.17
C ASN A 249 9.65 46.34 -8.27
N PHE A 250 9.67 46.50 -6.94
CA PHE A 250 9.35 45.41 -6.00
C PHE A 250 8.01 44.73 -6.31
N THR A 251 6.93 45.50 -6.41
CA THR A 251 5.58 44.98 -6.70
C THR A 251 5.55 44.16 -7.98
N LYS A 252 6.28 44.60 -9.02
CA LYS A 252 6.39 43.87 -10.28
C LYS A 252 7.11 42.54 -10.10
N ILE A 253 8.25 42.53 -9.40
CA ILE A 253 9.04 41.32 -9.13
C ILE A 253 8.24 40.32 -8.28
N LEU A 254 7.53 40.80 -7.26
CA LEU A 254 6.70 39.98 -6.38
C LEU A 254 5.64 39.21 -7.17
N TYR A 255 4.84 39.89 -7.99
CA TYR A 255 3.77 39.23 -8.75
C TYR A 255 4.26 38.40 -9.94
N LEU A 256 5.46 38.67 -10.47
CA LEU A 256 6.11 37.76 -11.44
C LEU A 256 6.54 36.44 -10.77
N ASN A 257 7.10 36.49 -9.56
CA ASN A 257 7.37 35.27 -8.79
C ASN A 257 6.05 34.56 -8.41
N GLN A 258 5.00 35.31 -8.03
CA GLN A 258 3.69 34.73 -7.72
C GLN A 258 3.09 34.02 -8.95
N SER A 259 3.27 34.60 -10.13
CA SER A 259 2.86 33.99 -11.40
C SER A 259 3.59 32.68 -11.67
N LEU A 260 4.91 32.64 -11.44
CA LEU A 260 5.70 31.42 -11.54
C LEU A 260 5.25 30.35 -10.54
N ASN A 261 4.94 30.74 -9.31
CA ASN A 261 4.41 29.85 -8.27
C ASN A 261 3.08 29.20 -8.70
N TYR A 262 2.13 29.96 -9.22
CA TYR A 262 0.86 29.41 -9.73
C TYR A 262 1.04 28.49 -10.94
N LEU A 263 1.98 28.81 -11.84
CA LEU A 263 2.34 27.95 -12.98
C LEU A 263 3.02 26.65 -12.53
N ALA A 264 3.91 26.72 -11.54
CA ALA A 264 4.55 25.53 -10.96
C ALA A 264 3.51 24.65 -10.24
N LYS A 265 2.60 25.26 -9.48
CA LYS A 265 1.49 24.57 -8.82
C LYS A 265 0.58 23.81 -9.81
N SER A 266 0.25 24.44 -10.94
CA SER A 266 -0.67 23.83 -11.92
C SER A 266 0.02 22.84 -12.87
N SER A 267 1.26 23.14 -13.26
CA SER A 267 1.91 22.53 -14.43
C SER A 267 3.41 22.25 -14.25
N GLY A 268 3.98 22.42 -13.05
CA GLY A 268 5.43 22.34 -12.79
C GLY A 268 6.07 20.99 -13.11
N LYS A 269 5.31 19.89 -13.04
CA LYS A 269 5.76 18.56 -13.46
C LYS A 269 6.09 18.44 -14.96
N TYR A 270 5.57 19.36 -15.79
CA TYR A 270 5.81 19.37 -17.23
C TYR A 270 6.92 20.33 -17.66
N PHE A 271 7.57 21.03 -16.71
CA PHE A 271 8.67 21.93 -17.03
C PHE A 271 9.85 21.10 -17.54
N ASP A 272 10.48 21.59 -18.61
CA ASP A 272 11.69 20.96 -19.13
C ASP A 272 12.87 21.15 -18.17
N LYS A 273 13.92 20.36 -18.40
CA LYS A 273 15.14 20.38 -17.59
C LYS A 273 15.74 21.79 -17.50
N ALA A 274 15.93 22.45 -18.64
CA ALA A 274 16.58 23.76 -18.70
C ALA A 274 15.81 24.82 -17.88
N LEU A 275 14.47 24.76 -17.91
CA LEU A 275 13.62 25.67 -17.14
C LEU A 275 13.73 25.41 -15.65
N VAL A 276 13.67 24.14 -15.22
CA VAL A 276 13.85 23.78 -13.80
C VAL A 276 15.21 24.25 -13.31
N GLU A 277 16.29 23.98 -14.06
CA GLU A 277 17.64 24.41 -13.71
C GLU A 277 17.72 25.94 -13.54
N GLN A 278 17.15 26.72 -14.47
CA GLN A 278 17.14 28.18 -14.37
C GLN A 278 16.39 28.71 -13.15
N ILE A 279 15.26 28.10 -12.78
CA ILE A 279 14.48 28.50 -11.59
C ILE A 279 15.30 28.23 -10.31
N PHE A 280 15.93 27.07 -10.21
CA PHE A 280 16.78 26.71 -9.07
C PHE A 280 18.01 27.62 -8.96
N TYR A 281 18.74 27.84 -10.07
CA TYR A 281 19.89 28.75 -10.08
C TYR A 281 19.50 30.16 -9.64
N ARG A 282 18.33 30.64 -10.06
CA ARG A 282 17.83 31.95 -9.66
C ARG A 282 17.48 32.02 -8.18
N TYR A 283 16.86 30.99 -7.63
CA TYR A 283 16.61 30.90 -6.19
C TYR A 283 17.93 30.98 -5.40
N PHE A 284 18.94 30.20 -5.81
CA PHE A 284 20.26 30.23 -5.16
C PHE A 284 20.97 31.58 -5.31
N GLN A 285 20.85 32.25 -6.45
CA GLN A 285 21.39 33.60 -6.62
C GLN A 285 20.72 34.59 -5.68
N THR A 286 19.38 34.53 -5.57
CA THR A 286 18.59 35.40 -4.69
C THR A 286 19.04 35.25 -3.23
N GLN A 287 19.25 34.01 -2.77
CA GLN A 287 19.77 33.71 -1.44
C GLN A 287 21.17 34.26 -1.19
N ASN A 288 22.09 34.08 -2.13
CA ASN A 288 23.46 34.57 -2.01
C ASN A 288 23.56 36.10 -1.96
N GLU A 289 22.55 36.81 -2.46
CA GLU A 289 22.48 38.27 -2.45
C GLU A 289 21.82 38.85 -1.18
N HIS A 290 21.35 38.01 -0.24
CA HIS A 290 20.75 38.41 1.04
C HIS A 290 21.54 39.52 1.74
N SER A 291 22.87 39.40 1.81
CA SER A 291 23.71 40.33 2.59
C SER A 291 23.73 41.76 2.04
N LYS A 292 23.14 42.00 0.86
CA LYS A 292 23.09 43.30 0.19
C LYS A 292 21.74 44.01 0.37
N ILE A 293 20.83 43.44 1.14
CA ILE A 293 19.46 43.92 1.29
C ILE A 293 19.37 44.80 2.53
N ASP A 294 18.90 46.03 2.34
CA ASP A 294 18.66 46.98 3.44
C ASP A 294 17.56 46.45 4.37
N LEU A 295 17.70 46.70 5.68
CA LEU A 295 16.72 46.28 6.69
C LEU A 295 15.31 46.81 6.40
N ASP A 296 15.20 48.00 5.80
CA ASP A 296 13.91 48.60 5.41
C ASP A 296 13.16 47.79 4.35
N ASN A 297 13.88 46.97 3.56
CA ASN A 297 13.32 46.12 2.51
C ASN A 297 13.23 44.65 2.93
N ILE A 298 13.47 44.31 4.20
CA ILE A 298 13.58 42.91 4.64
C ILE A 298 12.26 42.14 4.54
N ASN A 299 11.14 42.78 4.84
CA ASN A 299 9.80 42.18 4.71
C ASN A 299 9.48 41.88 3.24
N GLN A 300 9.82 42.81 2.35
CA GLN A 300 9.66 42.64 0.90
C GLN A 300 10.49 41.46 0.37
N TYR A 301 11.75 41.37 0.82
CA TYR A 301 12.60 40.24 0.50
C TYR A 301 12.04 38.91 1.03
N ALA A 302 11.55 38.90 2.27
CA ALA A 302 10.95 37.73 2.89
C ALA A 302 9.73 37.20 2.09
N GLU A 303 8.87 38.09 1.59
CA GLU A 303 7.75 37.70 0.72
C GLU A 303 8.21 37.05 -0.60
N ILE A 304 9.25 37.59 -1.24
CA ILE A 304 9.81 36.97 -2.46
C ILE A 304 10.39 35.59 -2.15
N LEU A 305 11.12 35.45 -1.05
CA LEU A 305 11.68 34.17 -0.63
C LEU A 305 10.60 33.14 -0.31
N GLU A 306 9.53 33.54 0.37
CA GLU A 306 8.36 32.69 0.64
C GLU A 306 7.80 32.11 -0.67
N ILE A 307 7.55 32.96 -1.66
CA ILE A 307 6.98 32.55 -2.95
C ILE A 307 7.94 31.65 -3.73
N GLN A 308 9.24 31.96 -3.71
CA GLN A 308 10.25 31.11 -4.36
C GLN A 308 10.34 29.73 -3.71
N LEU A 309 10.34 29.63 -2.38
CA LEU A 309 10.32 28.35 -1.67
C LEU A 309 9.05 27.55 -2.00
N LEU A 310 7.88 28.19 -2.02
CA LEU A 310 6.64 27.54 -2.46
C LEU A 310 6.72 27.04 -3.91
N THR A 311 7.34 27.82 -4.81
CA THR A 311 7.59 27.41 -6.19
C THR A 311 8.48 26.16 -6.24
N ILE A 312 9.59 26.16 -5.48
CA ILE A 312 10.49 25.02 -5.36
C ILE A 312 9.74 23.79 -4.85
N ASN A 313 8.88 23.91 -3.84
CA ASN A 313 8.09 22.80 -3.31
C ASN A 313 7.25 22.10 -4.39
N TYR A 314 6.60 22.86 -5.28
CA TYR A 314 5.87 22.27 -6.40
C TYR A 314 6.79 21.59 -7.42
N LEU A 315 8.01 22.11 -7.61
CA LEU A 315 9.01 21.56 -8.51
C LEU A 315 9.78 20.37 -7.94
N LEU A 316 9.81 20.14 -6.63
CA LEU A 316 10.47 18.97 -6.01
C LEU A 316 9.90 17.63 -6.47
N THR A 317 8.65 17.63 -6.96
CA THR A 317 8.02 16.47 -7.59
C THR A 317 8.57 16.19 -8.99
N ASN A 318 9.15 17.20 -9.65
CA ASN A 318 9.81 17.06 -10.94
C ASN A 318 11.17 16.34 -10.73
N TYR A 319 11.44 15.30 -11.51
CA TYR A 319 12.67 14.52 -11.38
C TYR A 319 13.94 15.35 -11.65
N TYR A 320 13.89 16.39 -12.48
CA TYR A 320 15.07 17.23 -12.72
C TYR A 320 15.51 18.03 -11.48
N ALA A 321 14.63 18.23 -10.49
CA ALA A 321 15.00 18.89 -9.24
C ALA A 321 16.07 18.11 -8.44
N ARG A 322 16.20 16.79 -8.67
CA ARG A 322 17.09 15.90 -7.92
C ARG A 322 18.57 16.28 -7.99
N SER A 323 19.00 16.87 -9.09
CA SER A 323 20.39 17.35 -9.23
C SER A 323 20.74 18.47 -8.25
N PHE A 324 19.73 19.11 -7.66
CA PHE A 324 19.89 20.24 -6.75
C PHE A 324 19.62 19.89 -5.29
N ASP A 325 19.23 18.66 -4.95
CA ASP A 325 18.81 18.29 -3.59
C ASP A 325 19.85 18.67 -2.52
N LEU A 326 21.15 18.39 -2.77
CA LEU A 326 22.23 18.72 -1.83
C LEU A 326 22.42 20.23 -1.66
N GLN A 327 22.54 20.96 -2.77
CA GLN A 327 22.68 22.41 -2.77
C GLN A 327 21.45 23.08 -2.15
N LEU A 328 20.26 22.53 -2.38
CA LEU A 328 19.02 23.02 -1.80
C LEU A 328 19.05 22.88 -0.28
N ILE A 329 19.41 21.70 0.26
CA ILE A 329 19.56 21.49 1.71
C ILE A 329 20.49 22.54 2.32
N GLU A 330 21.67 22.75 1.72
CA GLU A 330 22.65 23.74 2.21
C GLU A 330 22.09 25.17 2.24
N GLN A 331 21.26 25.54 1.25
CA GLN A 331 20.72 26.89 1.09
C GLN A 331 19.46 27.14 1.93
N ILE A 332 18.65 26.11 2.20
CA ILE A 332 17.44 26.25 3.03
C ILE A 332 17.74 26.12 4.53
N THR A 333 18.82 25.44 4.93
CA THR A 333 19.17 25.28 6.36
C THR A 333 19.30 26.62 7.11
N PRO A 334 20.03 27.63 6.59
CA PRO A 334 20.13 28.93 7.24
C PRO A 334 18.77 29.67 7.34
N LEU A 335 17.82 29.36 6.45
CA LEU A 335 16.51 30.00 6.44
C LEU A 335 15.61 29.60 7.61
N ILE A 336 15.90 28.49 8.28
CA ILE A 336 15.23 28.12 9.52
C ILE A 336 15.58 29.11 10.64
N ASP A 337 16.80 29.66 10.61
CA ASP A 337 17.28 30.69 11.53
C ASP A 337 17.12 32.12 11.02
N PHE A 338 16.43 32.33 9.89
CA PHE A 338 16.23 33.64 9.31
C PHE A 338 15.34 34.51 10.21
N ASP A 339 15.97 35.31 11.07
CA ASP A 339 15.34 36.28 11.97
C ASP A 339 16.12 37.61 11.99
N PRO A 340 16.11 38.35 10.87
CA PRO A 340 16.90 39.57 10.73
C PRO A 340 16.41 40.73 11.62
N LEU A 341 15.17 40.66 12.10
CA LEU A 341 14.57 41.65 13.01
C LEU A 341 14.73 41.26 14.49
N GLY A 342 15.23 40.06 14.79
CA GLY A 342 15.46 39.57 16.14
C GLY A 342 14.19 39.32 16.96
N VAL A 343 13.02 39.19 16.32
CA VAL A 343 11.71 39.16 16.99
C VAL A 343 11.28 37.76 17.42
N ALA A 344 12.03 36.71 17.07
CA ALA A 344 11.62 35.33 17.31
C ALA A 344 11.68 34.89 18.79
N THR A 345 12.60 35.47 19.58
CA THR A 345 12.96 34.98 20.94
C THR A 345 13.11 36.07 22.01
N ILE A 346 12.66 37.32 21.79
CA ILE A 346 12.85 38.41 22.78
C ILE A 346 12.06 38.08 24.07
N GLU A 347 12.79 37.87 25.16
CA GLU A 347 12.26 37.75 26.53
C GLU A 347 11.86 39.13 27.06
N GLU A 348 10.68 39.21 27.69
CA GLU A 348 10.12 40.42 28.33
C GLU A 348 10.88 40.81 29.62
N GLU A 349 12.19 41.06 29.58
CA GLU A 349 12.91 41.55 30.77
C GLU A 349 12.90 43.08 30.93
N ASN A 350 12.46 43.85 29.93
CA ASN A 350 12.33 45.31 30.03
C ASN A 350 10.95 45.80 29.57
N ALA A 351 9.91 45.49 30.35
CA ALA A 351 8.54 45.99 30.13
C ALA A 351 8.37 47.51 30.41
N TYR A 352 9.44 48.31 30.41
CA TYR A 352 9.38 49.74 30.75
C TYR A 352 10.12 50.69 29.80
N GLU A 353 10.81 50.22 28.77
CA GLU A 353 11.38 51.11 27.75
C GLU A 353 11.10 50.53 26.36
N ASP A 354 10.41 51.32 25.54
CA ASP A 354 10.12 51.13 24.10
C ASP A 354 8.82 50.42 23.70
N GLU A 355 7.69 50.92 24.22
CA GLU A 355 6.35 50.77 23.59
C GLU A 355 6.19 51.59 22.27
N TYR A 356 7.27 52.19 21.73
CA TYR A 356 7.22 53.12 20.60
C TYR A 356 7.50 52.48 19.22
N TYR A 357 7.75 51.17 19.14
CA TYR A 357 8.06 50.47 17.87
C TYR A 357 7.11 49.31 17.52
N ALA A 358 6.07 49.05 18.31
CA ALA A 358 5.20 47.87 18.13
C ALA A 358 4.02 48.06 17.17
N ASP A 359 3.74 49.28 16.71
CA ASP A 359 2.69 49.55 15.73
C ASP A 359 3.31 50.10 14.43
N GLU A 360 3.38 49.24 13.39
CA GLU A 360 3.02 49.56 11.98
C GLU A 360 3.62 48.66 10.87
N THR A 361 4.35 47.57 11.14
CA THR A 361 4.57 46.53 10.10
C THR A 361 4.54 45.11 10.68
N SER A 362 3.60 44.28 10.23
CA SER A 362 3.57 42.86 10.62
C SER A 362 4.86 42.19 10.16
N ASP A 363 5.68 41.69 11.08
CA ASP A 363 6.83 40.84 10.74
C ASP A 363 6.37 39.72 9.80
N SER A 364 6.93 39.68 8.59
CA SER A 364 6.64 38.67 7.57
C SER A 364 7.74 37.60 7.49
N THR A 365 8.85 37.78 8.22
CA THR A 365 10.04 36.94 8.13
C THR A 365 9.80 35.52 8.64
N TRP A 366 8.87 35.34 9.59
CA TRP A 366 8.45 34.01 10.07
C TRP A 366 7.95 33.10 8.93
N ARG A 367 7.29 33.67 7.90
CA ARG A 367 6.78 32.87 6.77
C ARG A 367 7.89 32.17 5.99
N VAL A 368 9.10 32.75 5.96
CA VAL A 368 10.28 32.14 5.36
C VAL A 368 10.70 30.90 6.14
N ARG A 369 10.78 30.99 7.48
CA ARG A 369 11.08 29.84 8.37
C ARG A 369 10.04 28.72 8.16
N ARG A 370 8.76 29.07 8.10
CA ARG A 370 7.67 28.10 7.82
C ARG A 370 7.84 27.40 6.47
N CYS A 371 8.10 28.16 5.40
CA CYS A 371 8.24 27.59 4.06
C CYS A 371 9.51 26.75 3.93
N ALA A 372 10.60 27.10 4.63
CA ALA A 372 11.79 26.27 4.70
C ALA A 372 11.52 24.91 5.37
N LEU A 373 10.76 24.88 6.47
CA LEU A 373 10.29 23.63 7.09
C LEU A 373 9.44 22.78 6.13
N TYR A 374 8.50 23.41 5.42
CA TYR A 374 7.71 22.72 4.39
C TYR A 374 8.56 22.18 3.24
N THR A 375 9.63 22.89 2.87
CA THR A 375 10.57 22.44 1.83
C THR A 375 11.32 21.19 2.29
N PHE A 376 11.81 21.14 3.53
CA PHE A 376 12.39 19.93 4.10
C PHE A 376 11.38 18.78 4.17
N GLN A 377 10.13 19.07 4.55
CA GLN A 377 9.08 18.06 4.64
C GLN A 377 8.75 17.45 3.27
N GLU A 378 8.61 18.27 2.22
CA GLU A 378 8.40 17.78 0.85
C GLU A 378 9.63 17.05 0.31
N LEU A 379 10.86 17.51 0.62
CA LEU A 379 12.09 16.77 0.31
C LEU A 379 12.10 15.38 0.95
N LEU A 380 11.74 15.25 2.23
CA LEU A 380 11.67 13.96 2.92
C LEU A 380 10.60 13.05 2.33
N LYS A 381 9.45 13.60 1.97
CA LYS A 381 8.33 12.86 1.37
C LYS A 381 8.69 12.33 0.00
N VAL A 382 9.35 13.14 -0.83
CA VAL A 382 9.68 12.75 -2.20
C VAL A 382 11.00 11.98 -2.27
N GLN A 383 11.98 12.25 -1.40
CA GLN A 383 13.28 11.58 -1.32
C GLN A 383 13.65 11.16 0.12
N PRO A 384 13.01 10.09 0.65
CA PRO A 384 13.27 9.62 2.00
C PRO A 384 14.73 9.23 2.30
N GLN A 385 15.56 8.99 1.29
CA GLN A 385 16.99 8.70 1.46
C GLN A 385 17.81 9.92 1.90
N LEU A 386 17.32 11.15 1.70
CA LEU A 386 17.98 12.38 2.16
C LEU A 386 17.87 12.58 3.68
N TYR A 387 17.10 11.72 4.37
CA TYR A 387 16.88 11.75 5.81
C TYR A 387 18.16 11.97 6.62
N LYS A 388 19.24 11.23 6.32
CA LYS A 388 20.53 11.34 7.01
C LYS A 388 21.14 12.75 6.87
N LEU A 389 21.08 13.34 5.68
CA LEU A 389 21.65 14.65 5.39
C LEU A 389 20.83 15.76 6.06
N ILE A 390 19.51 15.66 5.97
CA ILE A 390 18.59 16.61 6.60
C ILE A 390 18.74 16.59 8.13
N LEU A 391 18.86 15.41 8.74
CA LEU A 391 19.19 15.29 10.16
C LEU A 391 20.50 15.99 10.50
N SER A 392 21.57 15.74 9.73
CA SER A 392 22.88 16.37 9.96
C SER A 392 22.82 17.89 9.87
N ALA A 393 22.03 18.42 8.95
CA ALA A 393 21.90 19.86 8.74
C ALA A 393 21.12 20.56 9.87
N LEU A 394 20.06 19.91 10.37
CA LEU A 394 19.12 20.51 11.33
C LEU A 394 19.44 20.20 12.79
N PHE A 395 19.96 19.01 13.07
CA PHE A 395 20.27 18.49 14.41
C PHE A 395 21.76 18.22 14.61
N GLY A 396 22.61 18.68 13.68
CA GLY A 396 24.06 18.69 13.86
C GLY A 396 24.51 19.62 15.01
N PRO A 397 25.79 20.00 15.06
CA PRO A 397 26.35 20.74 16.21
C PRO A 397 25.64 22.07 16.53
N ASN A 398 24.96 22.67 15.55
CA ASN A 398 24.25 23.94 15.74
C ASN A 398 22.84 23.78 16.34
N GLN A 399 22.28 22.56 16.37
CA GLN A 399 20.93 22.22 16.86
C GLN A 399 19.85 23.25 16.48
N ILE A 400 19.79 23.62 15.20
CA ILE A 400 18.96 24.73 14.68
C ILE A 400 17.49 24.57 15.06
N ILE A 401 16.93 23.38 14.83
CA ILE A 401 15.51 23.12 15.12
C ILE A 401 15.23 23.19 16.63
N MET A 402 16.12 22.66 17.46
CA MET A 402 15.93 22.66 18.92
C MET A 402 15.95 24.07 19.49
N LYS A 403 16.82 24.96 18.99
CA LYS A 403 16.82 26.38 19.39
C LYS A 403 15.51 27.07 19.03
N ARG A 404 14.92 26.72 17.88
CA ARG A 404 13.67 27.29 17.38
C ARG A 404 12.40 26.71 18.01
N MET A 405 12.49 25.71 18.88
CA MET A 405 11.34 25.23 19.65
C MET A 405 10.77 26.30 20.60
N ASN A 406 11.59 27.27 21.02
CA ASN A 406 11.22 28.37 21.91
C ASN A 406 10.60 29.58 21.18
N GLU A 407 10.15 29.42 19.93
CA GLU A 407 9.63 30.53 19.13
C GLU A 407 8.36 31.18 19.73
N LYS A 408 8.27 32.51 19.78
CA LYS A 408 7.07 33.22 20.27
C LYS A 408 5.84 32.98 19.38
N ASN A 409 6.03 32.86 18.07
CA ASN A 409 4.93 32.70 17.11
C ASN A 409 4.38 31.25 17.14
N ALA A 410 3.13 31.10 17.61
CA ALA A 410 2.45 29.82 17.72
C ALA A 410 2.30 29.08 16.38
N GLU A 411 2.15 29.79 15.24
CA GLU A 411 2.05 29.14 13.92
C GLU A 411 3.36 28.47 13.50
N ILE A 412 4.51 29.05 13.88
CA ILE A 412 5.82 28.47 13.63
C ILE A 412 6.08 27.29 14.55
N LYS A 413 5.81 27.42 15.85
CA LYS A 413 5.86 26.28 16.78
C LYS A 413 5.07 25.09 16.26
N LEU A 414 3.83 25.34 15.80
CA LEU A 414 2.99 24.31 15.20
C LEU A 414 3.64 23.68 13.95
N SER A 415 4.21 24.50 13.07
CA SER A 415 4.90 24.03 11.85
C SER A 415 6.16 23.21 12.16
N ILE A 416 6.90 23.57 13.22
CA ILE A 416 8.04 22.80 13.70
C ILE A 416 7.58 21.43 14.22
N ILE A 417 6.52 21.37 15.04
CA ILE A 417 5.96 20.09 15.53
C ILE A 417 5.50 19.21 14.35
N GLN A 418 4.80 19.79 13.37
CA GLN A 418 4.37 19.06 12.17
C GLN A 418 5.54 18.53 11.36
N PHE A 419 6.60 19.32 11.21
CA PHE A 419 7.84 18.88 10.58
C PHE A 419 8.49 17.73 11.36
N LEU A 420 8.58 17.84 12.69
CA LEU A 420 9.13 16.79 13.56
C LEU A 420 8.34 15.47 13.44
N ILE A 421 7.01 15.52 13.36
CA ILE A 421 6.18 14.34 13.11
C ILE A 421 6.58 13.69 11.78
N GLY A 422 6.65 14.48 10.71
CA GLY A 422 7.06 13.99 9.39
C GLY A 422 8.48 13.43 9.37
N LEU A 423 9.40 14.04 10.13
CA LEU A 423 10.78 13.58 10.29
C LEU A 423 10.84 12.23 11.03
N VAL A 424 10.13 12.09 12.15
CA VAL A 424 10.06 10.83 12.91
C VAL A 424 9.45 9.72 12.05
N GLN A 425 8.40 10.01 11.29
CA GLN A 425 7.80 9.05 10.34
C GLN A 425 8.77 8.67 9.21
N ALA A 426 9.50 9.64 8.65
CA ALA A 426 10.47 9.41 7.59
C ALA A 426 11.67 8.56 8.03
N SER A 427 11.91 8.43 9.34
CA SER A 427 12.94 7.54 9.90
C SER A 427 12.71 6.06 9.55
N ALA A 428 11.48 5.67 9.23
CA ALA A 428 11.12 4.29 8.91
C ALA A 428 11.37 3.91 7.44
N ILE A 429 11.76 2.66 7.22
CA ILE A 429 11.76 1.99 5.92
C ILE A 429 10.52 1.10 5.86
N ILE A 430 9.44 1.64 5.31
CA ILE A 430 8.16 0.94 5.13
C ILE A 430 8.19 0.26 3.75
N LYS A 431 8.01 -1.07 3.71
CA LYS A 431 7.73 -1.79 2.45
C LYS A 431 6.26 -1.60 2.08
N GLU A 432 5.94 -1.48 0.79
CA GLU A 432 4.59 -1.14 0.27
C GLU A 432 3.46 -2.05 0.78
N ASP A 433 3.77 -3.25 1.30
CA ASP A 433 2.79 -4.22 1.81
C ASP A 433 2.52 -4.11 3.33
N ILE A 434 3.13 -3.17 4.05
CA ILE A 434 2.98 -3.05 5.51
C ILE A 434 1.83 -2.09 5.84
N ASN A 435 0.75 -2.62 6.40
CA ASN A 435 -0.34 -1.81 6.94
C ASN A 435 0.07 -1.25 8.31
N ILE A 436 0.47 0.02 8.35
CA ILE A 436 0.96 0.71 9.57
C ILE A 436 -0.14 0.77 10.66
N MET A 437 -1.41 0.67 10.29
CA MET A 437 -2.52 0.61 11.25
C MET A 437 -2.59 -0.74 11.99
N GLU A 438 -2.07 -1.81 11.40
CA GLU A 438 -1.93 -3.09 12.06
C GLU A 438 -0.67 -3.08 12.93
N VAL A 439 -0.86 -2.72 14.20
CA VAL A 439 0.18 -2.64 15.24
C VAL A 439 1.09 -3.87 15.26
N GLU A 440 0.60 -5.04 14.85
CA GLU A 440 1.32 -6.32 14.74
C GLU A 440 2.47 -6.32 13.73
N GLN A 441 2.47 -5.45 12.72
CA GLN A 441 3.50 -5.40 11.68
C GLN A 441 4.66 -4.42 11.99
N LEU A 442 4.55 -3.61 13.05
CA LEU A 442 5.54 -2.58 13.42
C LEU A 442 6.96 -3.10 13.75
N SER A 443 7.11 -4.37 14.15
CA SER A 443 8.44 -4.97 14.45
C SER A 443 9.28 -5.22 13.19
N LEU A 444 8.67 -5.09 12.00
CA LEU A 444 9.35 -5.18 10.72
C LEU A 444 9.91 -3.82 10.25
N ILE A 445 9.61 -2.73 10.98
CA ILE A 445 10.10 -1.40 10.66
C ILE A 445 11.60 -1.34 10.91
N LYS A 446 12.35 -1.18 9.82
CA LYS A 446 13.78 -0.84 9.91
C LYS A 446 13.94 0.66 9.92
N GLN A 447 14.78 1.18 10.80
CA GLN A 447 15.14 2.59 10.77
C GLN A 447 16.18 2.87 9.68
N ARG A 448 16.07 4.06 9.08
CA ARG A 448 17.07 4.62 8.17
C ARG A 448 18.35 4.93 8.94
N SER A 449 19.47 4.94 8.23
CA SER A 449 20.76 5.27 8.81
C SER A 449 20.80 6.71 9.34
N ILE A 450 21.37 6.91 10.52
CA ILE A 450 21.52 8.20 11.19
C ILE A 450 22.98 8.68 11.07
N PRO A 451 23.26 10.00 11.06
CA PRO A 451 24.62 10.52 11.12
C PRO A 451 25.37 10.07 12.39
N ALA A 452 26.67 9.78 12.27
CA ALA A 452 27.48 9.39 13.43
C ALA A 452 27.65 10.54 14.46
N SER A 453 27.43 11.79 14.03
CA SER A 453 27.49 12.99 14.87
C SER A 453 26.24 13.20 15.73
N ILE A 454 25.18 12.40 15.56
CA ILE A 454 23.92 12.55 16.27
C ILE A 454 23.64 11.26 17.03
N SER A 455 23.51 11.36 18.35
CA SER A 455 22.96 10.30 19.16
C SER A 455 21.43 10.31 19.05
N LEU A 456 20.85 9.23 18.52
CA LEU A 456 19.39 9.12 18.43
C LEU A 456 18.74 9.14 19.83
N ILE A 457 19.42 8.59 20.84
CA ILE A 457 18.92 8.58 22.22
C ILE A 457 18.84 10.02 22.74
N GLU A 458 19.91 10.81 22.60
CA GLU A 458 19.93 12.22 23.04
C GLU A 458 18.87 13.05 22.30
N LEU A 459 18.68 12.81 21.00
CA LEU A 459 17.63 13.47 20.23
C LEU A 459 16.23 13.14 20.77
N VAL A 460 15.95 11.87 21.08
CA VAL A 460 14.66 11.47 21.65
C VAL A 460 14.45 12.11 23.03
N GLU A 461 15.47 12.17 23.87
CA GLU A 461 15.40 12.82 25.19
C GLU A 461 15.06 14.31 25.07
N GLN A 462 15.76 15.02 24.18
CA GLN A 462 15.51 16.42 23.90
C GLN A 462 14.08 16.67 23.39
N LEU A 463 13.58 15.80 22.50
CA LEU A 463 12.20 15.92 22.02
C LEU A 463 11.17 15.67 23.14
N LEU A 464 11.43 14.70 24.03
CA LEU A 464 10.56 14.43 25.17
C LEU A 464 10.56 15.58 26.19
N GLU A 465 11.68 16.27 26.38
CA GLU A 465 11.76 17.49 27.19
C GLU A 465 10.87 18.60 26.66
N GLN A 466 10.91 18.82 25.35
CA GLN A 466 10.09 19.84 24.71
C GLN A 466 8.60 19.48 24.78
N ILE A 467 8.25 18.20 24.56
CA ILE A 467 6.87 17.72 24.72
C ILE A 467 6.37 17.97 26.16
N GLN A 468 7.20 17.65 27.16
CA GLN A 468 6.85 17.85 28.56
C GLN A 468 6.63 19.33 28.89
N SER A 469 7.51 20.21 28.41
CA SER A 469 7.38 21.66 28.57
C SER A 469 6.06 22.20 27.98
N ILE A 470 5.74 21.83 26.73
CA ILE A 470 4.51 22.27 26.05
C ILE A 470 3.24 21.77 26.77
N PHE A 471 3.26 20.56 27.33
CA PHE A 471 2.12 20.02 28.06
C PHE A 471 1.93 20.69 29.43
N GLN A 472 3.00 21.11 30.10
CA GLN A 472 2.95 21.78 31.40
C GLN A 472 2.56 23.25 31.30
N ASP A 473 2.84 23.91 30.18
CA ASP A 473 2.47 25.32 29.98
C ASP A 473 0.94 25.47 29.85
N SER A 474 0.32 26.24 30.75
CA SER A 474 -1.13 26.49 30.74
C SER A 474 -1.57 27.52 29.71
N GLN A 475 -0.66 28.36 29.21
CA GLN A 475 -0.92 29.43 28.24
C GLN A 475 -0.84 28.96 26.79
N GLU A 476 -0.23 27.79 26.54
CA GLU A 476 -0.06 27.26 25.19
C GLU A 476 -1.38 26.86 24.51
N GLN A 477 -1.45 27.11 23.19
CA GLN A 477 -2.65 26.85 22.40
C GLN A 477 -3.03 25.37 22.37
N GLN A 478 -4.33 25.07 22.46
CA GLN A 478 -4.84 23.70 22.44
C GLN A 478 -4.50 22.96 21.12
N SER A 479 -4.42 23.69 20.00
CA SER A 479 -4.00 23.17 18.69
C SER A 479 -2.56 22.63 18.73
N LEU A 480 -1.64 23.37 19.35
CA LEU A 480 -0.24 22.97 19.52
C LEU A 480 -0.13 21.73 20.43
N LYS A 481 -0.85 21.72 21.54
CA LYS A 481 -0.86 20.56 22.45
C LYS A 481 -1.41 19.31 21.77
N SER A 482 -2.42 19.44 20.89
CA SER A 482 -2.97 18.32 20.13
C SER A 482 -1.95 17.74 19.13
N GLU A 483 -1.27 18.59 18.35
CA GLU A 483 -0.20 18.14 17.43
C GLU A 483 0.99 17.54 18.19
N THR A 484 1.37 18.13 19.33
CA THR A 484 2.46 17.61 20.18
C THR A 484 2.17 16.20 20.69
N THR A 485 0.91 15.87 20.94
CA THR A 485 0.51 14.50 21.28
C THR A 485 0.67 13.54 20.09
N LYS A 486 0.44 13.99 18.85
CA LYS A 486 0.74 13.17 17.65
C LYS A 486 2.24 12.94 17.50
N LEU A 487 3.08 13.91 17.86
CA LEU A 487 4.53 13.73 17.93
C LEU A 487 4.92 12.68 18.97
N LEU A 488 4.35 12.72 20.17
CA LEU A 488 4.57 11.70 21.21
C LEU A 488 4.23 10.29 20.70
N LEU A 489 3.09 10.15 20.02
CA LEU A 489 2.68 8.88 19.42
C LEU A 489 3.65 8.43 18.31
N ALA A 490 4.08 9.34 17.44
CA ALA A 490 5.06 9.02 16.40
C ALA A 490 6.40 8.56 17.00
N ILE A 491 6.89 9.23 18.05
CA ILE A 491 8.09 8.81 18.78
C ILE A 491 7.91 7.39 19.35
N GLY A 492 6.77 7.11 19.99
CA GLY A 492 6.45 5.78 20.51
C GLY A 492 6.39 4.70 19.42
N GLN A 493 5.87 5.02 18.23
CA GLN A 493 5.75 4.08 17.11
C GLN A 493 7.09 3.78 16.44
N TYR A 494 7.85 4.83 16.12
CA TYR A 494 9.02 4.73 15.23
C TYR A 494 10.35 4.60 15.98
N PHE A 495 10.43 5.06 17.23
CA PHE A 495 11.63 4.99 18.08
C PHE A 495 11.49 4.06 19.29
N HIS A 496 10.51 3.15 19.28
CA HIS A 496 10.28 2.20 20.39
C HIS A 496 11.55 1.44 20.81
N SER A 497 12.36 0.96 19.87
CA SER A 497 13.59 0.21 20.20
C SER A 497 14.61 1.04 20.98
N GLN A 498 14.79 2.33 20.63
CA GLN A 498 15.74 3.20 21.33
C GLN A 498 15.24 3.56 22.71
N ILE A 499 13.95 3.83 22.81
CA ILE A 499 13.28 4.08 24.08
C ILE A 499 13.45 2.87 25.01
N GLN A 500 13.27 1.64 24.50
CA GLN A 500 13.46 0.41 25.28
C GLN A 500 14.91 0.24 25.76
N THR A 501 15.90 0.58 24.93
CA THR A 501 17.33 0.45 25.30
C THR A 501 17.83 1.54 26.25
N SER A 502 17.16 2.70 26.30
CA SER A 502 17.57 3.84 27.13
C SER A 502 16.66 4.01 28.33
N HIS A 503 17.19 3.79 29.53
CA HIS A 503 16.45 3.94 30.78
C HIS A 503 15.88 5.34 31.01
N SER A 504 16.65 6.38 30.66
CA SER A 504 16.24 7.78 30.78
C SER A 504 15.07 8.10 29.85
N CYS A 505 15.15 7.70 28.57
CA CYS A 505 14.05 7.85 27.61
C CYS A 505 12.78 7.15 28.10
N PHE A 506 12.91 5.89 28.53
CA PHE A 506 11.78 5.07 28.97
C PHE A 506 11.10 5.64 30.23
N SER A 507 11.88 6.09 31.21
CA SER A 507 11.34 6.73 32.41
C SER A 507 10.59 8.01 32.07
N LYS A 508 11.17 8.88 31.23
CA LYS A 508 10.61 10.18 30.88
C LYS A 508 9.32 10.07 30.10
N ILE A 509 9.24 9.15 29.13
CA ILE A 509 8.00 8.95 28.37
C ILE A 509 6.87 8.40 29.24
N VAL A 510 7.18 7.50 30.18
CA VAL A 510 6.18 6.98 31.14
C VAL A 510 5.70 8.08 32.08
N GLU A 511 6.59 8.99 32.50
CA GLU A 511 6.22 10.17 33.30
C GLU A 511 5.27 11.11 32.53
N ILE A 512 5.58 11.44 31.28
CA ILE A 512 4.72 12.27 30.41
C ILE A 512 3.33 11.63 30.27
N ILE A 513 3.28 10.31 30.04
CA ILE A 513 2.02 9.57 29.89
C ILE A 513 1.23 9.58 31.21
N HIS A 514 1.90 9.42 32.35
CA HIS A 514 1.27 9.50 33.68
C HIS A 514 0.65 10.88 33.92
N GLN A 515 1.40 11.97 33.67
CA GLN A 515 0.91 13.34 33.81
C GLN A 515 -0.33 13.58 32.92
N SER A 516 -0.33 13.05 31.69
CA SER A 516 -1.46 13.13 30.77
C SER A 516 -2.70 12.40 31.29
N ILE A 517 -2.55 11.18 31.82
CA ILE A 517 -3.68 10.36 32.29
C ILE A 517 -4.28 10.92 33.58
N ALA A 518 -3.43 11.25 34.56
CA ALA A 518 -3.83 11.80 35.86
C ALA A 518 -4.31 13.26 35.78
N GLY A 519 -3.88 14.00 34.75
CA GLY A 519 -4.22 15.41 34.57
C GLY A 519 -5.72 15.67 34.36
N SER A 520 -6.18 16.86 34.76
CA SER A 520 -7.58 17.26 34.62
C SER A 520 -7.99 17.44 33.14
N SER A 521 -9.28 17.35 32.84
CA SER A 521 -9.81 17.53 31.48
C SER A 521 -9.63 18.94 30.93
N MET A 522 -9.27 19.92 31.78
CA MET A 522 -8.95 21.28 31.36
C MET A 522 -7.54 21.39 30.76
N HIS A 523 -6.61 20.52 31.17
CA HIS A 523 -5.23 20.53 30.68
C HIS A 523 -4.97 19.42 29.65
N TYR A 524 -5.72 18.32 29.72
CA TYR A 524 -5.59 17.17 28.81
C TYR A 524 -6.94 16.70 28.30
N SER A 525 -7.15 16.81 26.99
CA SER A 525 -8.33 16.26 26.32
C SER A 525 -8.30 14.73 26.26
N ASN A 526 -9.47 14.11 26.08
CA ASN A 526 -9.57 12.65 25.97
C ASN A 526 -8.78 12.06 24.80
N GLU A 527 -8.66 12.81 23.70
CA GLU A 527 -7.84 12.42 22.53
C GLU A 527 -6.36 12.36 22.89
N GLN A 528 -5.89 13.30 23.70
CA GLN A 528 -4.50 13.32 24.15
C GLN A 528 -4.20 12.15 25.08
N LYS A 529 -5.09 11.89 26.05
CA LYS A 529 -4.98 10.73 26.94
C LYS A 529 -4.96 9.41 26.17
N LEU A 530 -5.82 9.27 25.16
CA LEU A 530 -5.87 8.09 24.31
C LEU A 530 -4.56 7.89 23.53
N ALA A 531 -4.03 8.94 22.90
CA ALA A 531 -2.77 8.86 22.16
C ALA A 531 -1.56 8.58 23.08
N SER A 532 -1.55 9.09 24.32
CA SER A 532 -0.55 8.72 25.34
C SER A 532 -0.57 7.22 25.67
N ILE A 533 -1.76 6.61 25.79
CA ILE A 533 -1.89 5.16 26.00
C ILE A 533 -1.43 4.39 24.76
N LEU A 534 -1.78 4.86 23.55
CA LEU A 534 -1.32 4.24 22.31
C LEU A 534 0.21 4.30 22.17
N ALA A 535 0.84 5.42 22.55
CA ALA A 535 2.29 5.54 22.60
C ALA A 535 2.89 4.49 23.54
N MET A 536 2.32 4.35 24.75
CA MET A 536 2.70 3.30 25.71
C MET A 536 2.62 1.90 25.10
N LYS A 537 1.49 1.57 24.47
CA LYS A 537 1.25 0.29 23.80
C LYS A 537 2.29 -0.01 22.73
N THR A 538 2.64 0.99 21.93
CA THR A 538 3.63 0.83 20.86
C THR A 538 5.04 0.58 21.40
N ILE A 539 5.42 1.23 22.50
CA ILE A 539 6.71 1.04 23.17
C ILE A 539 6.80 -0.34 23.84
N LEU A 540 5.68 -0.90 24.31
CA LEU A 540 5.67 -2.23 24.95
C LEU A 540 5.72 -3.40 23.96
N LYS A 541 5.72 -3.14 22.66
CA LYS A 541 5.73 -4.21 21.66
C LYS A 541 7.15 -4.76 21.48
N ILE A 542 7.36 -6.01 21.85
CA ILE A 542 8.66 -6.66 21.85
C ILE A 542 8.63 -7.92 20.97
N THR A 543 9.67 -8.12 20.15
CA THR A 543 9.95 -9.40 19.48
C THR A 543 11.16 -10.15 20.04
N GLU A 544 12.01 -9.50 20.85
CA GLU A 544 13.22 -10.06 21.44
C GLU A 544 13.38 -9.66 22.91
N PRO A 545 13.97 -10.49 23.80
CA PRO A 545 14.11 -10.13 25.21
C PRO A 545 14.84 -8.79 25.39
N ALA A 546 14.28 -7.87 26.16
CA ALA A 546 14.84 -6.54 26.42
C ALA A 546 14.90 -6.23 27.93
N GLU A 547 15.93 -5.49 28.33
CA GLU A 547 16.23 -5.17 29.73
C GLU A 547 15.38 -3.99 30.24
N PHE A 548 14.10 -4.24 30.54
CA PHE A 548 13.26 -3.24 31.19
C PHE A 548 13.58 -3.09 32.68
N GLN A 549 13.43 -1.88 33.19
CA GLN A 549 13.44 -1.65 34.64
C GLN A 549 12.10 -2.07 35.25
N ILE A 550 12.17 -3.02 36.19
CA ILE A 550 10.99 -3.60 36.88
C ILE A 550 10.13 -2.50 37.53
N GLN A 551 10.75 -1.50 38.16
CA GLN A 551 10.03 -0.41 38.85
C GLN A 551 9.16 0.42 37.88
N ILE A 552 9.69 0.74 36.70
CA ILE A 552 8.95 1.50 35.68
C ILE A 552 7.77 0.66 35.18
N LEU A 553 7.98 -0.63 34.91
CA LEU A 553 6.89 -1.50 34.48
C LEU A 553 5.79 -1.65 35.54
N GLN A 554 6.15 -1.75 36.82
CA GLN A 554 5.19 -1.75 37.93
C GLN A 554 4.41 -0.43 37.99
N GLN A 555 5.05 0.71 37.73
CA GLN A 555 4.38 2.01 37.63
C GLN A 555 3.40 2.05 36.45
N MET A 556 3.77 1.50 35.29
CA MET A 556 2.87 1.41 34.13
C MET A 556 1.60 0.62 34.44
N VAL A 557 1.68 -0.45 35.23
CA VAL A 557 0.49 -1.19 35.69
C VAL A 557 -0.45 -0.25 36.46
N LEU A 558 0.07 0.55 37.39
CA LEU A 558 -0.74 1.50 38.16
C LEU A 558 -1.40 2.55 37.27
N ILE A 559 -0.63 3.12 36.33
CA ILE A 559 -1.13 4.13 35.36
C ILE A 559 -2.25 3.54 34.50
N LEU A 560 -2.08 2.31 34.01
CA LEU A 560 -3.09 1.65 33.18
C LEU A 560 -4.34 1.26 33.97
N LEU A 561 -4.18 0.85 35.24
CA LEU A 561 -5.31 0.62 36.14
C LEU A 561 -6.09 1.90 36.44
N GLU A 562 -5.42 3.07 36.47
CA GLU A 562 -6.10 4.37 36.52
C GLU A 562 -6.83 4.67 35.20
N ALA A 563 -6.19 4.43 34.06
CA ALA A 563 -6.77 4.64 32.73
C ALA A 563 -8.06 3.84 32.51
N VAL A 564 -8.09 2.56 32.87
CA VAL A 564 -9.30 1.72 32.71
C VAL A 564 -10.47 2.10 33.62
N ASN A 565 -10.24 2.98 34.60
CA ASN A 565 -11.28 3.54 35.46
C ASN A 565 -11.77 4.93 35.00
N GLN A 566 -11.20 5.49 33.94
CA GLN A 566 -11.68 6.74 33.33
C GLN A 566 -13.06 6.57 32.69
N LYS A 567 -13.85 7.65 32.57
CA LYS A 567 -15.22 7.58 32.02
C LYS A 567 -15.29 7.30 30.51
N TYR A 568 -14.24 7.65 29.76
CA TYR A 568 -14.26 7.58 28.30
C TYR A 568 -13.93 6.17 27.79
N ILE A 569 -14.85 5.57 27.02
CA ILE A 569 -14.81 4.15 26.61
C ILE A 569 -13.52 3.79 25.88
N ARG A 570 -13.07 4.62 24.92
CA ARG A 570 -11.86 4.34 24.12
C ARG A 570 -10.59 4.28 24.97
N ILE A 571 -10.50 5.09 26.03
CA ILE A 571 -9.38 5.03 26.98
C ILE A 571 -9.42 3.71 27.76
N GLN A 572 -10.60 3.24 28.17
CA GLN A 572 -10.72 1.95 28.86
C GLN A 572 -10.31 0.79 27.96
N VAL A 573 -10.81 0.75 26.72
CA VAL A 573 -10.49 -0.27 25.71
C VAL A 573 -8.99 -0.34 25.47
N GLU A 574 -8.34 0.78 25.14
CA GLU A 574 -6.90 0.79 24.91
C GLU A 574 -6.08 0.56 26.18
N GLY A 575 -6.59 0.94 27.36
CA GLY A 575 -5.98 0.60 28.64
C GLY A 575 -5.88 -0.92 28.85
N TYR A 576 -6.98 -1.66 28.63
CA TYR A 576 -6.97 -3.13 28.73
C TYR A 576 -6.08 -3.77 27.66
N ASN A 577 -6.15 -3.30 26.42
CA ASN A 577 -5.29 -3.79 25.34
C ASN A 577 -3.80 -3.54 25.62
N THR A 578 -3.46 -2.45 26.31
CA THR A 578 -2.08 -2.13 26.70
C THR A 578 -1.62 -2.99 27.88
N LEU A 579 -2.50 -3.27 28.85
CA LEU A 579 -2.24 -4.24 29.92
C LEU A 579 -1.96 -5.63 29.36
N GLU A 580 -2.70 -6.04 28.32
CA GLU A 580 -2.47 -7.31 27.64
C GLU A 580 -1.03 -7.40 27.09
N LYS A 581 -0.55 -6.35 26.42
CA LYS A 581 0.83 -6.28 25.94
C LYS A 581 1.87 -6.25 27.06
N LEU A 582 1.58 -5.58 28.16
CA LEU A 582 2.45 -5.57 29.32
C LEU A 582 2.62 -6.97 29.95
N ILE A 583 1.57 -7.81 29.93
CA ILE A 583 1.64 -9.21 30.39
C ILE A 583 2.54 -10.05 29.48
N GLU A 584 2.46 -9.85 28.15
CA GLU A 584 3.38 -10.50 27.20
C GLU A 584 4.84 -10.10 27.51
N VAL A 585 5.10 -8.82 27.83
CA VAL A 585 6.43 -8.34 28.26
C VAL A 585 6.89 -9.05 29.53
N PHE A 586 6.04 -9.20 30.54
CA PHE A 586 6.39 -9.91 31.77
C PHE A 586 6.81 -11.35 31.49
N LYS A 587 6.04 -12.05 30.64
CA LYS A 587 6.31 -13.46 30.35
C LYS A 587 7.61 -13.68 29.56
N LEU A 588 7.93 -12.77 28.65
CA LEU A 588 9.11 -12.89 27.78
C LEU A 588 10.42 -12.58 28.52
N ASN A 589 10.39 -11.69 29.51
CA ASN A 589 11.62 -11.11 30.07
C ASN A 589 11.88 -11.48 31.54
N PHE A 590 10.87 -11.92 32.28
CA PHE A 590 10.98 -12.05 33.73
C PHE A 590 10.33 -13.33 34.27
N GLU A 591 10.76 -13.72 35.47
CA GLU A 591 10.08 -14.76 36.24
C GLU A 591 8.78 -14.23 36.86
N GLU A 592 7.79 -15.10 37.00
CA GLU A 592 6.46 -14.75 37.52
C GLU A 592 6.50 -14.10 38.92
N VAL A 593 7.44 -14.55 39.77
CA VAL A 593 7.58 -14.07 41.16
C VAL A 593 7.80 -12.55 41.21
N THR A 594 8.53 -12.00 40.25
CA THR A 594 8.89 -10.58 40.16
C THR A 594 7.67 -9.66 40.03
N PHE A 595 6.60 -10.12 39.38
CA PHE A 595 5.39 -9.32 39.12
C PHE A 595 4.13 -9.86 39.80
N SER A 596 4.28 -10.75 40.77
CA SER A 596 3.15 -11.40 41.48
C SER A 596 2.11 -10.40 42.04
N GLN A 597 2.56 -9.31 42.65
CA GLN A 597 1.66 -8.26 43.16
C GLN A 597 0.92 -7.53 42.02
N SER A 598 1.62 -7.15 40.96
CA SER A 598 1.03 -6.50 39.78
C SER A 598 0.02 -7.40 39.06
N LEU A 599 0.36 -8.67 38.86
CA LEU A 599 -0.53 -9.68 38.28
C LEU A 599 -1.79 -9.86 39.13
N THR A 600 -1.66 -9.84 40.46
CA THR A 600 -2.79 -9.92 41.39
C THR A 600 -3.73 -8.73 41.26
N GLN A 601 -3.19 -7.50 41.14
CA GLN A 601 -3.99 -6.29 40.94
C GLN A 601 -4.74 -6.31 39.60
N ILE A 602 -4.07 -6.71 38.52
CA ILE A 602 -4.70 -6.86 37.19
C ILE A 602 -5.82 -7.92 37.25
N LYS A 603 -5.55 -9.07 37.87
CA LYS A 603 -6.53 -10.15 38.06
C LYS A 603 -7.76 -9.66 38.82
N GLN A 604 -7.57 -8.97 39.95
CA GLN A 604 -8.69 -8.47 40.76
C GLN A 604 -9.56 -7.49 39.97
N ASN A 605 -8.93 -6.53 39.27
CA ASN A 605 -9.66 -5.57 38.43
C ASN A 605 -10.46 -6.29 37.33
N LEU A 606 -9.84 -7.27 36.65
CA LEU A 606 -10.47 -8.08 35.61
C LEU A 606 -11.69 -8.85 36.13
N ILE A 607 -11.57 -9.57 37.25
CA ILE A 607 -12.65 -10.36 37.83
C ILE A 607 -13.81 -9.45 38.26
N THR A 608 -13.54 -8.28 38.85
CA THR A 608 -14.60 -7.34 39.25
C THR A 608 -15.32 -6.75 38.05
N LYS A 609 -14.59 -6.31 37.01
CA LYS A 609 -15.17 -5.64 35.85
C LYS A 609 -15.91 -6.60 34.93
N ILE A 610 -15.39 -7.82 34.73
CA ILE A 610 -16.01 -8.79 33.83
C ILE A 610 -17.41 -9.23 34.31
N GLN A 611 -17.75 -9.07 35.59
CA GLN A 611 -19.07 -9.38 36.14
C GLN A 611 -20.14 -8.33 35.85
N ILE A 612 -19.76 -7.10 35.46
CA ILE A 612 -20.71 -6.01 35.27
C ILE A 612 -21.48 -6.22 33.95
N ASP A 613 -22.81 -6.26 34.03
CA ASP A 613 -23.66 -6.56 32.87
C ASP A 613 -23.84 -5.36 31.92
N ASN A 614 -23.88 -4.14 32.46
CA ASN A 614 -24.13 -2.91 31.68
C ASN A 614 -22.86 -2.28 31.07
N LEU A 615 -21.74 -3.02 30.99
CA LEU A 615 -20.53 -2.54 30.30
C LEU A 615 -20.70 -2.55 28.78
N ASP A 616 -20.08 -1.57 28.13
CA ASP A 616 -19.95 -1.50 26.67
C ASP A 616 -19.31 -2.77 26.09
N GLN A 617 -19.71 -3.11 24.87
CA GLN A 617 -19.30 -4.35 24.21
C GLN A 617 -17.80 -4.36 23.86
N GLU A 618 -17.22 -3.23 23.45
CA GLU A 618 -15.78 -3.13 23.14
C GLU A 618 -14.93 -3.33 24.41
N ILE A 619 -15.40 -2.81 25.55
CA ILE A 619 -14.74 -3.03 26.85
C ILE A 619 -14.78 -4.51 27.23
N LYS A 620 -15.94 -5.17 27.07
CA LYS A 620 -16.08 -6.61 27.34
C LYS A 620 -15.15 -7.43 26.45
N GLN A 621 -15.05 -7.10 25.17
CA GLN A 621 -14.12 -7.77 24.25
C GLN A 621 -12.68 -7.69 24.75
N SER A 622 -12.24 -6.49 25.12
CA SER A 622 -10.87 -6.23 25.62
C SER A 622 -10.60 -6.96 26.95
N LEU A 623 -11.58 -7.02 27.85
CA LEU A 623 -11.50 -7.79 29.09
C LEU A 623 -11.35 -9.30 28.85
N PHE A 624 -12.10 -9.88 27.92
CA PHE A 624 -11.96 -11.31 27.58
C PHE A 624 -10.63 -11.60 26.87
N SER A 625 -10.13 -10.67 26.06
CA SER A 625 -8.78 -10.77 25.46
C SER A 625 -7.70 -10.78 26.54
N LEU A 626 -7.75 -9.80 27.46
CA LEU A 626 -6.86 -9.72 28.60
C LEU A 626 -6.91 -10.98 29.47
N ALA A 627 -8.10 -11.52 29.72
CA ALA A 627 -8.27 -12.78 30.45
C ALA A 627 -7.56 -13.94 29.74
N ALA A 628 -7.76 -14.09 28.43
CA ALA A 628 -7.16 -15.18 27.65
C ALA A 628 -5.63 -15.12 27.70
N THR A 629 -5.05 -13.92 27.54
CA THR A 629 -3.59 -13.71 27.59
C THR A 629 -3.02 -13.95 28.98
N LEU A 630 -3.72 -13.50 30.03
CA LEU A 630 -3.32 -13.75 31.42
C LEU A 630 -3.34 -15.25 31.76
N PHE A 631 -4.37 -15.99 31.34
CA PHE A 631 -4.43 -17.45 31.51
C PHE A 631 -3.35 -18.20 30.72
N LYS A 632 -3.13 -17.81 29.46
CA LYS A 632 -2.13 -18.42 28.58
C LYS A 632 -0.72 -18.39 29.19
N HIS A 633 -0.38 -17.28 29.85
CA HIS A 633 0.99 -17.05 30.32
C HIS A 633 1.19 -17.29 31.83
N PHE A 634 0.14 -17.11 32.65
CA PHE A 634 0.21 -17.15 34.11
C PHE A 634 -1.00 -17.88 34.73
N GLU A 635 -1.29 -19.12 34.30
CA GLU A 635 -2.41 -19.94 34.81
C GLU A 635 -2.41 -20.11 36.34
N SER A 636 -1.22 -20.17 36.96
CA SER A 636 -0.97 -20.39 38.39
C SER A 636 -1.59 -19.35 39.33
N ILE A 637 -1.82 -18.11 38.86
CA ILE A 637 -2.35 -17.04 39.70
C ILE A 637 -3.86 -17.16 39.96
N PHE A 638 -4.54 -18.02 39.19
CA PHE A 638 -5.97 -18.26 39.31
C PHE A 638 -6.26 -19.43 40.24
N LEU A 639 -7.10 -19.18 41.24
CA LEU A 639 -7.62 -20.23 42.10
C LEU A 639 -8.78 -20.95 41.39
N LYS A 640 -8.97 -22.24 41.68
CA LYS A 640 -10.06 -23.03 41.09
C LYS A 640 -11.44 -22.35 41.12
N PRO A 641 -11.89 -21.73 42.24
CA PRO A 641 -13.17 -21.01 42.26
C PRO A 641 -13.27 -19.85 41.27
N GLU A 642 -12.16 -19.16 41.01
CA GLU A 642 -12.10 -18.04 40.05
C GLU A 642 -12.22 -18.56 38.61
N VAL A 643 -11.59 -19.71 38.30
CA VAL A 643 -11.72 -20.39 37.00
C VAL A 643 -13.16 -20.83 36.74
N GLU A 644 -13.81 -21.44 37.74
CA GLU A 644 -15.22 -21.85 37.67
C GLU A 644 -16.14 -20.65 37.46
N GLN A 645 -15.86 -19.54 38.17
CA GLN A 645 -16.60 -18.30 37.98
C GLN A 645 -16.45 -17.76 36.55
N LEU A 646 -15.24 -17.68 36.01
CA LEU A 646 -15.01 -17.22 34.64
C LEU A 646 -15.63 -18.16 33.61
N ALA A 647 -15.65 -19.47 33.86
CA ALA A 647 -16.33 -20.44 33.01
C ALA A 647 -17.85 -20.19 32.97
N SER A 648 -18.48 -19.92 34.13
CA SER A 648 -19.91 -19.59 34.20
C SER A 648 -20.24 -18.28 33.47
N ILE A 649 -19.42 -17.23 33.63
CA ILE A 649 -19.60 -15.95 32.94
C ILE A 649 -19.41 -16.11 31.43
N SER A 650 -18.40 -16.86 31.02
CA SER A 650 -18.11 -17.18 29.61
C SER A 650 -19.28 -17.91 28.97
N LEU A 651 -19.89 -18.87 29.68
CA LEU A 651 -21.06 -19.61 29.21
C LEU A 651 -22.25 -18.71 28.91
N VAL A 652 -22.59 -17.80 29.84
CA VAL A 652 -23.70 -16.85 29.66
C VAL A 652 -23.43 -15.91 28.49
N ARG A 653 -22.19 -15.43 28.35
CA ARG A 653 -21.80 -14.42 27.36
C ARG A 653 -21.46 -14.97 25.98
N LEU A 654 -21.28 -16.28 25.83
CA LEU A 654 -21.02 -16.94 24.54
C LEU A 654 -22.15 -16.71 23.52
N GLN A 655 -23.36 -16.40 23.99
CA GLN A 655 -24.51 -16.07 23.13
C GLN A 655 -24.35 -14.73 22.39
N ILE A 656 -23.42 -13.87 22.84
CA ILE A 656 -23.13 -12.58 22.22
C ILE A 656 -22.07 -12.78 21.14
N GLU A 657 -22.46 -12.64 19.87
CA GLU A 657 -21.62 -12.95 18.71
C GLU A 657 -20.26 -12.22 18.73
N ALA A 658 -20.23 -10.94 19.10
CA ALA A 658 -18.98 -10.19 19.11
C ALA A 658 -17.99 -10.63 20.21
N LEU A 659 -18.42 -11.38 21.23
CA LEU A 659 -17.55 -11.90 22.29
C LEU A 659 -17.09 -13.34 22.03
N THR A 660 -17.73 -14.04 21.09
CA THR A 660 -17.55 -15.48 20.88
C THR A 660 -16.10 -15.86 20.64
N ASN A 661 -15.36 -15.15 19.77
CA ASN A 661 -13.95 -15.48 19.50
C ASN A 661 -13.05 -15.32 20.74
N ASN A 662 -13.22 -14.21 21.49
CA ASN A 662 -12.39 -13.94 22.67
C ASN A 662 -12.68 -14.95 23.80
N ILE A 663 -13.95 -15.34 23.95
CA ILE A 663 -14.34 -16.38 24.89
C ILE A 663 -13.76 -17.73 24.48
N ILE A 664 -13.83 -18.11 23.20
CA ILE A 664 -13.24 -19.35 22.67
C ILE A 664 -11.73 -19.40 22.94
N ASN A 665 -11.03 -18.27 22.80
CA ASN A 665 -9.61 -18.13 23.09
C ASN A 665 -9.28 -18.24 24.58
N LEU A 666 -10.17 -17.81 25.47
CA LEU A 666 -9.99 -17.94 26.92
C LEU A 666 -10.21 -19.39 27.37
N VAL A 667 -11.34 -19.98 27.01
CA VAL A 667 -11.80 -21.26 27.60
C VAL A 667 -10.91 -22.45 27.24
N GLN A 668 -10.14 -22.38 26.14
CA GLN A 668 -9.22 -23.46 25.75
C GLN A 668 -8.17 -23.79 26.82
N TYR A 669 -7.88 -22.84 27.72
CA TYR A 669 -6.90 -23.01 28.79
C TYR A 669 -7.51 -23.63 30.07
N PHE A 670 -8.83 -23.81 30.16
CA PHE A 670 -9.47 -24.31 31.37
C PHE A 670 -9.29 -25.83 31.54
N LYS A 671 -8.88 -26.23 32.75
CA LYS A 671 -8.61 -27.62 33.13
C LYS A 671 -9.36 -28.01 34.39
N ASN A 672 -9.70 -29.29 34.53
CA ASN A 672 -10.31 -29.87 35.73
C ASN A 672 -11.57 -29.14 36.23
N LEU A 673 -12.39 -28.63 35.30
CA LEU A 673 -13.67 -28.01 35.61
C LEU A 673 -14.61 -29.01 36.31
N ASN A 674 -15.44 -28.51 37.22
CA ASN A 674 -16.44 -29.30 37.94
C ASN A 674 -17.57 -29.76 36.99
N GLU A 675 -18.06 -28.86 36.14
CA GLU A 675 -19.14 -29.14 35.18
C GLU A 675 -18.79 -28.70 33.73
N PRO A 676 -17.79 -29.34 33.09
CA PRO A 676 -17.33 -28.96 31.75
C PRO A 676 -18.39 -29.19 30.65
N LYS A 677 -19.37 -30.06 30.92
CA LYS A 677 -20.33 -30.58 29.93
C LYS A 677 -21.11 -29.47 29.22
N VAL A 678 -21.65 -28.52 29.97
CA VAL A 678 -22.50 -27.44 29.42
C VAL A 678 -21.67 -26.47 28.59
N LEU A 679 -20.45 -26.16 29.03
CA LEU A 679 -19.53 -25.29 28.30
C LEU A 679 -19.06 -25.92 26.99
N ILE A 680 -18.56 -27.16 27.05
CA ILE A 680 -18.07 -27.89 25.86
C ILE A 680 -19.18 -28.05 24.83
N SER A 681 -20.39 -28.42 25.25
CA SER A 681 -21.55 -28.55 24.35
C SER A 681 -21.90 -27.23 23.65
N ASN A 682 -21.83 -26.10 24.36
CA ASN A 682 -22.09 -24.78 23.78
C ASN A 682 -20.97 -24.28 22.85
N ILE A 683 -19.71 -24.63 23.12
CA ILE A 683 -18.62 -24.38 22.17
C ILE A 683 -18.80 -25.26 20.92
N ALA A 684 -19.19 -26.53 21.08
CA ALA A 684 -19.49 -27.42 19.97
C ALA A 684 -20.67 -26.92 19.11
N ASN A 685 -21.66 -26.24 19.70
CA ASN A 685 -22.74 -25.57 18.95
C ASN A 685 -22.20 -24.51 17.97
N GLN A 686 -21.04 -23.90 18.25
CA GLN A 686 -20.45 -22.90 17.36
C GLN A 686 -19.93 -23.52 16.07
N LEU A 687 -19.59 -24.82 16.04
CA LEU A 687 -19.24 -25.52 14.80
C LEU A 687 -20.36 -25.44 13.76
N GLN A 688 -21.62 -25.39 14.18
CA GLN A 688 -22.76 -25.29 13.28
C GLN A 688 -23.01 -23.87 12.75
N LYS A 689 -22.45 -22.85 13.42
CA LYS A 689 -22.62 -21.43 13.10
C LYS A 689 -21.39 -20.84 12.40
N ASN A 690 -20.19 -21.30 12.73
CA ASN A 690 -18.91 -20.74 12.27
C ASN A 690 -17.81 -21.84 12.29
N ASP A 691 -17.54 -22.45 11.14
CA ASP A 691 -16.48 -23.45 10.91
C ASP A 691 -15.10 -22.77 10.91
N LYS A 692 -14.66 -22.33 12.10
CA LYS A 692 -13.36 -21.66 12.31
C LYS A 692 -12.36 -22.62 12.95
N ALA A 693 -11.11 -22.58 12.47
CA ALA A 693 -9.97 -23.32 13.03
C ALA A 693 -9.87 -23.22 14.56
N GLN A 694 -10.07 -22.01 15.10
CA GLN A 694 -9.96 -21.75 16.53
C GLN A 694 -10.98 -22.54 17.37
N THR A 695 -12.19 -22.77 16.86
CA THR A 695 -13.21 -23.57 17.56
C THR A 695 -12.76 -25.02 17.74
N TYR A 696 -12.13 -25.61 16.71
CA TYR A 696 -11.59 -26.98 16.79
C TYR A 696 -10.42 -27.07 17.77
N ILE A 697 -9.49 -26.12 17.72
CA ILE A 697 -8.35 -26.06 18.65
C ILE A 697 -8.86 -26.01 20.10
N THR A 698 -9.82 -25.13 20.38
CA THR A 698 -10.44 -25.02 21.70
C THR A 698 -11.14 -26.31 22.13
N LEU A 699 -11.89 -26.97 21.24
CA LEU A 699 -12.52 -28.25 21.53
C LEU A 699 -11.49 -29.35 21.83
N ILE A 700 -10.42 -29.46 21.03
CA ILE A 700 -9.32 -30.41 21.26
C ILE A 700 -8.77 -30.25 22.67
N HIS A 701 -8.41 -29.02 23.06
CA HIS A 701 -7.86 -28.76 24.39
C HIS A 701 -8.85 -29.02 25.52
N LEU A 702 -10.11 -28.59 25.37
CA LEU A 702 -11.14 -28.84 26.38
C LEU A 702 -11.42 -30.33 26.58
N ILE A 703 -11.46 -31.13 25.49
CA ILE A 703 -11.69 -32.57 25.55
C ILE A 703 -10.50 -33.30 26.20
N GLN A 704 -9.26 -32.87 25.93
CA GLN A 704 -8.06 -33.48 26.52
C GLN A 704 -7.91 -33.17 28.01
N ASN A 705 -8.26 -31.94 28.43
CA ASN A 705 -7.96 -31.43 29.76
C ASN A 705 -9.10 -31.60 30.78
N ASN A 706 -10.27 -32.06 30.36
CA ASN A 706 -11.45 -32.21 31.21
C ASN A 706 -12.07 -33.60 31.05
N LYS A 707 -12.83 -34.03 32.07
CA LYS A 707 -13.55 -35.31 32.01
C LYS A 707 -14.72 -35.19 31.03
N VAL A 708 -14.63 -35.91 29.91
CA VAL A 708 -15.68 -36.01 28.90
C VAL A 708 -16.35 -37.38 29.00
N ASP A 709 -17.66 -37.42 29.22
CA ASP A 709 -18.45 -38.65 29.21
C ASP A 709 -18.88 -39.03 27.79
N GLN A 710 -19.34 -40.28 27.60
CA GLN A 710 -19.80 -40.74 26.29
C GLN A 710 -21.01 -39.95 25.76
N GLN A 711 -21.87 -39.44 26.65
CA GLN A 711 -23.05 -38.68 26.25
C GLN A 711 -22.67 -37.34 25.61
N LEU A 712 -21.74 -36.60 26.22
CA LEU A 712 -21.18 -35.37 25.67
C LEU A 712 -20.43 -35.63 24.37
N ALA A 713 -19.73 -36.76 24.25
CA ALA A 713 -19.10 -37.13 23.00
C ALA A 713 -20.11 -37.36 21.87
N VAL A 714 -21.24 -38.02 22.16
CA VAL A 714 -22.36 -38.15 21.20
C VAL A 714 -22.92 -36.77 20.84
N ASP A 715 -23.10 -35.89 21.82
CA ASP A 715 -23.58 -34.53 21.57
C ASP A 715 -22.65 -33.75 20.64
N ILE A 716 -21.33 -33.81 20.86
CA ILE A 716 -20.32 -33.18 19.99
C ILE A 716 -20.39 -33.77 18.57
N LEU A 717 -20.47 -35.10 18.43
CA LEU A 717 -20.58 -35.76 17.13
C LEU A 717 -21.81 -35.31 16.35
N ASN A 718 -22.96 -35.15 17.02
CA ASN A 718 -24.19 -34.65 16.40
C ASN A 718 -24.05 -33.20 15.89
N LYS A 719 -23.03 -32.44 16.33
CA LYS A 719 -22.74 -31.09 15.82
C LYS A 719 -21.84 -31.08 14.58
N PHE A 720 -21.11 -32.15 14.32
CA PHE A 720 -20.43 -32.35 13.03
C PHE A 720 -21.47 -32.68 11.96
N LYS A 721 -21.92 -31.67 11.20
CA LYS A 721 -22.89 -31.87 10.10
C LYS A 721 -22.29 -32.65 8.92
N GLN A 722 -21.05 -32.32 8.57
CA GLN A 722 -20.26 -32.96 7.54
C GLN A 722 -18.78 -32.61 7.74
N ILE A 723 -17.87 -33.39 7.17
CA ILE A 723 -16.45 -33.02 7.07
C ILE A 723 -16.27 -32.15 5.82
N THR A 724 -15.46 -31.09 5.93
CA THR A 724 -15.18 -30.14 4.83
C THR A 724 -13.68 -30.13 4.49
N ILE A 725 -13.33 -29.58 3.32
CA ILE A 725 -11.92 -29.41 2.91
C ILE A 725 -11.25 -28.34 3.77
N GLU A 726 -12.00 -27.31 4.14
CA GLU A 726 -11.56 -26.26 5.06
C GLU A 726 -11.32 -26.84 6.46
N ASN A 727 -10.18 -26.53 7.08
CA ASN A 727 -9.81 -27.05 8.41
C ASN A 727 -9.82 -28.59 8.55
N PHE A 728 -9.73 -29.35 7.44
CA PHE A 728 -9.78 -30.82 7.45
C PHE A 728 -8.90 -31.43 8.54
N ASP A 729 -7.63 -31.01 8.63
CA ASP A 729 -6.69 -31.54 9.63
C ASP A 729 -7.19 -31.37 11.08
N LEU A 730 -7.76 -30.20 11.40
CA LEU A 730 -8.27 -29.90 12.73
C LEU A 730 -9.57 -30.65 13.03
N GLN A 731 -10.44 -30.82 12.03
CA GLN A 731 -11.65 -31.64 12.16
C GLN A 731 -11.28 -33.09 12.49
N ILE A 732 -10.35 -33.67 11.72
CA ILE A 732 -9.88 -35.03 11.94
C ILE A 732 -9.15 -35.17 13.28
N GLN A 733 -8.32 -34.20 13.65
CA GLN A 733 -7.65 -34.20 14.96
C GLN A 733 -8.65 -34.11 16.13
N THR A 734 -9.74 -33.34 15.98
CA THR A 734 -10.81 -33.27 16.98
C THR A 734 -11.51 -34.61 17.14
N LEU A 735 -11.86 -35.29 16.05
CA LEU A 735 -12.46 -36.63 16.09
C LEU A 735 -11.49 -37.67 16.68
N GLN A 736 -10.22 -37.62 16.29
CA GLN A 736 -9.17 -38.50 16.82
C GLN A 736 -9.05 -38.36 18.35
N VAL A 737 -9.03 -37.14 18.86
CA VAL A 737 -8.96 -36.87 20.31
C VAL A 737 -10.22 -37.38 21.01
N LEU A 738 -11.39 -37.16 20.42
CA LEU A 738 -12.65 -37.63 20.97
C LEU A 738 -12.69 -39.16 21.08
N ILE A 739 -12.22 -39.89 20.06
CA ILE A 739 -12.08 -41.35 20.09
C ILE A 739 -11.09 -41.78 21.19
N LYS A 740 -9.91 -41.17 21.25
CA LYS A 740 -8.87 -41.54 22.23
C LYS A 740 -9.34 -41.36 23.68
N VAL A 741 -10.09 -40.28 23.97
CA VAL A 741 -10.53 -39.96 25.35
C VAL A 741 -11.76 -40.76 25.77
N THR A 742 -12.70 -41.01 24.86
CA THR A 742 -14.02 -41.56 25.23
C THR A 742 -14.30 -42.98 24.71
N GLY A 743 -13.49 -43.47 23.77
CA GLY A 743 -13.70 -44.74 23.08
C GLY A 743 -14.96 -44.77 22.20
N ILE A 744 -15.49 -43.60 21.83
CA ILE A 744 -16.73 -43.52 21.05
C ILE A 744 -16.57 -44.09 19.63
N LYS A 745 -17.61 -44.77 19.15
CA LYS A 745 -17.71 -45.22 17.76
C LYS A 745 -18.24 -44.09 16.89
N LEU A 746 -17.57 -43.80 15.78
CA LEU A 746 -18.02 -42.78 14.84
C LEU A 746 -19.19 -43.28 13.96
N PRO A 747 -20.13 -42.39 13.57
CA PRO A 747 -21.12 -42.67 12.53
C PRO A 747 -20.46 -42.99 11.19
N GLU A 748 -21.03 -43.94 10.44
CA GLU A 748 -20.49 -44.36 9.14
C GLU A 748 -20.35 -43.20 8.14
N GLN A 749 -21.26 -42.22 8.18
CA GLN A 749 -21.24 -41.07 7.29
C GLN A 749 -19.97 -40.21 7.46
N LEU A 750 -19.58 -39.89 8.71
CA LEU A 750 -18.38 -39.10 8.98
C LEU A 750 -17.11 -39.88 8.59
N ILE A 751 -17.12 -41.21 8.73
CA ILE A 751 -16.02 -42.06 8.28
C ILE A 751 -15.90 -42.00 6.75
N ARG A 752 -17.02 -42.08 6.01
CA ARG A 752 -16.99 -41.97 4.54
C ARG A 752 -16.52 -40.59 4.07
N GLU A 753 -16.97 -39.52 4.73
CA GLU A 753 -16.57 -38.15 4.37
C GLU A 753 -15.10 -37.85 4.68
N SER A 754 -14.58 -38.32 5.82
CA SER A 754 -13.16 -38.16 6.18
C SER A 754 -12.24 -38.85 5.18
N VAL A 755 -12.62 -40.05 4.74
CA VAL A 755 -11.90 -40.79 3.70
C VAL A 755 -11.97 -40.05 2.38
N LYS A 756 -13.18 -39.69 1.92
CA LYS A 756 -13.38 -38.97 0.66
C LYS A 756 -12.56 -37.68 0.58
N ILE A 757 -12.57 -36.85 1.63
CA ILE A 757 -11.82 -35.59 1.63
C ILE A 757 -10.32 -35.82 1.79
N GLY A 758 -9.92 -36.78 2.62
CA GLY A 758 -8.52 -37.18 2.76
C GLY A 758 -7.89 -37.62 1.44
N LEU A 759 -8.67 -38.23 0.54
CA LEU A 759 -8.22 -38.66 -0.77
C LEU A 759 -8.02 -37.49 -1.78
N TYR A 760 -8.61 -36.32 -1.55
CA TYR A 760 -8.31 -35.09 -2.30
C TYR A 760 -7.05 -34.36 -1.81
N GLN A 761 -6.46 -34.77 -0.69
CA GLN A 761 -5.24 -34.15 -0.16
C GLN A 761 -3.99 -34.71 -0.88
N THR A 762 -3.01 -33.84 -1.16
CA THR A 762 -1.73 -34.30 -1.76
C THR A 762 -0.98 -35.31 -0.88
N LYS A 763 -1.10 -35.17 0.45
CA LYS A 763 -0.52 -36.06 1.46
C LYS A 763 -1.28 -35.95 2.78
N ILE A 764 -1.54 -37.08 3.44
CA ILE A 764 -2.02 -37.12 4.82
C ILE A 764 -0.88 -36.75 5.77
N LYS A 765 -1.13 -35.78 6.65
CA LYS A 765 -0.18 -35.32 7.68
C LYS A 765 -0.04 -36.34 8.81
N SER A 766 1.17 -36.46 9.37
CA SER A 766 1.50 -37.42 10.42
C SER A 766 0.62 -37.32 11.68
N GLU A 767 0.14 -36.12 12.00
CA GLU A 767 -0.65 -35.80 13.19
C GLU A 767 -2.04 -36.44 13.16
N ILE A 768 -2.55 -36.72 11.96
CA ILE A 768 -3.86 -37.32 11.71
C ILE A 768 -3.78 -38.72 11.09
N GLU A 769 -2.58 -39.26 10.86
CA GLU A 769 -2.41 -40.61 10.30
C GLU A 769 -3.02 -41.69 11.23
N ASP A 770 -2.87 -41.52 12.55
CA ASP A 770 -3.41 -42.46 13.54
C ASP A 770 -4.95 -42.53 13.54
N TYR A 771 -5.63 -41.49 13.03
CA TYR A 771 -7.10 -41.41 13.02
C TYR A 771 -7.72 -42.63 12.34
N PHE A 772 -7.24 -42.99 11.15
CA PHE A 772 -7.82 -44.08 10.35
C PHE A 772 -7.64 -45.46 11.00
N HIS A 773 -6.59 -45.63 11.82
CA HIS A 773 -6.42 -46.82 12.64
C HIS A 773 -7.44 -46.87 13.80
N LEU A 774 -7.70 -45.72 14.43
CA LEU A 774 -8.56 -45.64 15.63
C LEU A 774 -10.06 -45.86 15.37
N ILE A 775 -10.53 -45.76 14.13
CA ILE A 775 -11.96 -45.84 13.76
C ILE A 775 -12.60 -47.22 14.07
N ASN A 776 -11.81 -48.29 14.22
CA ASN A 776 -12.27 -49.66 14.55
C ASN A 776 -13.43 -50.17 13.65
N GLN A 777 -13.54 -49.64 12.43
CA GLN A 777 -14.49 -50.04 11.39
C GLN A 777 -13.77 -50.06 10.02
N PRO A 778 -12.73 -50.89 9.86
CA PRO A 778 -11.87 -50.87 8.68
C PRO A 778 -12.67 -51.12 7.39
N GLN A 779 -13.67 -52.01 7.43
CA GLN A 779 -14.50 -52.39 6.28
C GLN A 779 -15.16 -51.19 5.58
N ILE A 780 -15.57 -50.14 6.32
CA ILE A 780 -16.21 -48.96 5.74
C ILE A 780 -15.18 -48.10 5.01
N ILE A 781 -13.98 -47.97 5.59
CA ILE A 781 -12.86 -47.27 4.96
C ILE A 781 -12.45 -48.00 3.68
N GLU A 782 -12.33 -49.33 3.72
CA GLU A 782 -12.00 -50.13 2.53
C GLU A 782 -13.05 -49.97 1.42
N GLN A 783 -14.34 -49.98 1.77
CA GLN A 783 -15.44 -49.79 0.83
C GLN A 783 -15.40 -48.39 0.18
N GLU A 784 -15.15 -47.34 0.96
CA GLU A 784 -15.16 -45.97 0.43
C GLU A 784 -13.91 -45.67 -0.42
N VAL A 785 -12.73 -46.11 0.02
CA VAL A 785 -11.50 -46.06 -0.81
C VAL A 785 -11.74 -46.80 -2.13
N SER A 786 -12.33 -48.01 -2.08
CA SER A 786 -12.64 -48.79 -3.28
C SER A 786 -13.65 -48.12 -4.20
N ARG A 787 -14.59 -47.34 -3.65
CA ARG A 787 -15.62 -46.61 -4.39
C ARG A 787 -15.05 -45.40 -5.14
N GLN A 788 -14.07 -44.70 -4.57
CA GLN A 788 -13.51 -43.46 -5.14
C GLN A 788 -12.28 -43.67 -6.03
N LEU A 789 -11.72 -44.89 -6.09
CA LEU A 789 -10.53 -45.26 -6.87
C LEU A 789 -10.54 -44.88 -8.36
N GLY A 790 -11.71 -44.60 -8.95
CA GLY A 790 -11.84 -44.12 -10.33
C GLY A 790 -11.78 -42.60 -10.52
N LYS A 791 -11.67 -41.81 -9.43
CA LYS A 791 -11.76 -40.34 -9.44
C LYS A 791 -10.66 -39.58 -8.67
N GLU A 792 -9.78 -40.24 -7.91
CA GLU A 792 -8.88 -39.58 -6.93
C GLU A 792 -7.39 -40.06 -6.97
N GLU A 793 -6.51 -39.32 -6.27
CA GLU A 793 -5.04 -39.46 -6.26
C GLU A 793 -4.58 -40.69 -5.45
N LEU A 794 -3.78 -41.57 -6.08
CA LEU A 794 -3.36 -42.86 -5.50
C LEU A 794 -2.51 -42.74 -4.22
N TYR A 795 -1.81 -41.63 -4.02
CA TYR A 795 -0.87 -41.43 -2.90
C TYR A 795 -1.57 -41.39 -1.52
N PRO A 796 -2.53 -40.48 -1.25
CA PRO A 796 -3.27 -40.46 0.02
C PRO A 796 -4.05 -41.75 0.26
N ALA A 797 -4.57 -42.38 -0.80
CA ALA A 797 -5.26 -43.67 -0.71
C ALA A 797 -4.35 -44.78 -0.13
N GLY A 798 -3.11 -44.82 -0.60
CA GLY A 798 -2.09 -45.74 -0.09
C GLY A 798 -1.74 -45.48 1.37
N GLN A 799 -1.66 -44.21 1.81
CA GLN A 799 -1.40 -43.86 3.20
C GLN A 799 -2.55 -44.31 4.13
N ILE A 800 -3.80 -44.02 3.75
CA ILE A 800 -4.98 -44.39 4.55
C ILE A 800 -5.08 -45.90 4.69
N TYR A 801 -4.97 -46.63 3.57
CA TYR A 801 -5.06 -48.09 3.57
C TYR A 801 -3.89 -48.74 4.33
N CYS A 802 -2.71 -48.12 4.33
CA CYS A 802 -1.57 -48.58 5.14
C CYS A 802 -1.86 -48.50 6.64
N GLN A 803 -2.55 -47.46 7.14
CA GLN A 803 -2.85 -47.34 8.57
C GLN A 803 -3.82 -48.42 9.07
N ILE A 804 -4.71 -48.89 8.20
CA ILE A 804 -5.60 -50.04 8.49
C ILE A 804 -4.78 -51.32 8.67
N LEU A 805 -3.79 -51.54 7.81
CA LEU A 805 -3.04 -52.80 7.70
C LEU A 805 -1.77 -52.87 8.55
N LYS A 806 -1.38 -51.77 9.21
CA LYS A 806 -0.13 -51.60 9.96
C LYS A 806 0.12 -52.70 11.00
N ASN A 807 -0.94 -53.21 11.64
CA ASN A 807 -0.88 -54.22 12.69
C ASN A 807 -1.46 -55.60 12.30
N SER A 808 -1.83 -55.80 11.04
CA SER A 808 -2.37 -57.08 10.58
C SER A 808 -1.21 -58.04 10.23
N PRO A 809 -1.05 -59.18 10.94
CA PRO A 809 0.00 -60.14 10.63
C PRO A 809 -0.25 -60.76 9.25
N GLY A 810 0.75 -60.71 8.36
CA GLY A 810 0.67 -61.26 7.00
C GLY A 810 0.06 -60.32 5.94
N SER A 811 -0.11 -59.03 6.23
CA SER A 811 -0.66 -58.04 5.28
C SER A 811 0.19 -57.85 4.02
N LEU A 812 1.51 -58.00 4.10
CA LEU A 812 2.40 -57.97 2.93
C LEU A 812 2.16 -59.13 1.96
N SER A 813 2.19 -60.36 2.47
CA SER A 813 2.03 -61.55 1.64
C SER A 813 0.62 -61.65 1.03
N SER A 814 -0.40 -61.16 1.72
CA SER A 814 -1.77 -61.07 1.20
C SER A 814 -1.92 -60.02 0.08
N LEU A 815 -1.28 -58.86 0.22
CA LEU A 815 -1.27 -57.83 -0.82
C LEU A 815 -0.54 -58.30 -2.08
N TYR A 816 0.60 -58.98 -1.92
CA TYR A 816 1.36 -59.51 -3.04
C TYR A 816 0.63 -60.64 -3.77
N SER A 817 0.01 -61.59 -3.04
CA SER A 817 -0.75 -62.69 -3.64
C SER A 817 -2.01 -62.22 -4.39
N THR A 818 -2.54 -61.04 -4.07
CA THR A 818 -3.76 -60.49 -4.67
C THR A 818 -3.49 -59.24 -5.52
N ILE A 819 -2.24 -58.93 -5.87
CA ILE A 819 -1.84 -57.70 -6.57
C ILE A 819 -2.52 -57.51 -7.94
N GLY A 820 -3.08 -58.58 -8.51
CA GLY A 820 -3.88 -58.54 -9.74
C GLY A 820 -5.19 -57.77 -9.63
N THR A 821 -5.76 -57.58 -8.42
CA THR A 821 -6.99 -56.82 -8.19
C THR A 821 -6.70 -55.48 -7.52
N ASN A 822 -7.31 -54.38 -7.98
CA ASN A 822 -7.07 -53.01 -7.48
C ASN A 822 -5.57 -52.67 -7.35
N ARG A 823 -4.80 -53.04 -8.40
CA ARG A 823 -3.33 -53.08 -8.40
C ARG A 823 -2.67 -51.76 -7.97
N GLN A 824 -3.12 -50.64 -8.55
CA GLN A 824 -2.54 -49.32 -8.28
C GLN A 824 -2.68 -48.90 -6.81
N LEU A 825 -3.83 -49.18 -6.18
CA LEU A 825 -4.04 -48.94 -4.74
C LEU A 825 -3.10 -49.81 -3.90
N LYS A 826 -3.00 -51.09 -4.22
CA LYS A 826 -2.15 -52.04 -3.48
C LYS A 826 -0.68 -51.67 -3.59
N LEU A 827 -0.21 -51.29 -4.78
CA LEU A 827 1.14 -50.76 -4.98
C LEU A 827 1.36 -49.48 -4.16
N SER A 828 0.43 -48.53 -4.22
CA SER A 828 0.53 -47.31 -3.41
C SER A 828 0.53 -47.60 -1.90
N THR A 829 -0.21 -48.60 -1.45
CA THR A 829 -0.23 -49.03 -0.04
C THR A 829 1.09 -49.68 0.36
N LEU A 830 1.60 -50.58 -0.48
CA LEU A 830 2.88 -51.28 -0.28
C LEU A 830 4.03 -50.29 -0.12
N ARG A 831 4.02 -49.16 -0.84
CA ARG A 831 5.00 -48.07 -0.69
C ARG A 831 5.20 -47.69 0.78
N PHE A 832 4.11 -47.51 1.53
CA PHE A 832 4.15 -47.10 2.94
C PHE A 832 4.25 -48.29 3.90
N LEU A 833 3.64 -49.43 3.57
CA LEU A 833 3.60 -50.61 4.44
C LEU A 833 5.00 -51.23 4.64
N HIS A 834 5.86 -51.20 3.60
CA HIS A 834 7.25 -51.67 3.66
C HIS A 834 8.12 -50.91 4.66
N LYS A 835 7.75 -49.68 4.98
CA LYS A 835 8.39 -48.91 6.06
C LYS A 835 8.23 -49.59 7.42
N TYR A 836 7.11 -50.31 7.62
CA TYR A 836 6.75 -50.92 8.90
C TYR A 836 7.04 -52.42 8.95
N GLN A 837 6.93 -53.11 7.82
CA GLN A 837 7.13 -54.55 7.71
C GLN A 837 8.05 -54.82 6.50
N LYS A 838 9.27 -55.32 6.71
CA LYS A 838 10.23 -55.56 5.61
C LYS A 838 10.03 -56.96 5.03
N ASP A 839 9.81 -57.07 3.70
CA ASP A 839 9.71 -58.37 3.01
C ASP A 839 10.56 -58.40 1.74
N GLN A 840 11.53 -59.32 1.69
CA GLN A 840 12.47 -59.47 0.58
C GLN A 840 11.91 -60.26 -0.62
N LYS A 841 10.87 -61.07 -0.47
CA LYS A 841 10.27 -61.87 -1.59
C LYS A 841 9.44 -61.03 -2.56
N ALA A 842 9.15 -59.79 -2.18
CA ALA A 842 8.40 -58.78 -2.93
C ALA A 842 9.02 -58.35 -4.27
N ILE A 843 10.36 -58.29 -4.33
CA ILE A 843 11.10 -57.58 -5.39
C ILE A 843 10.92 -58.26 -6.75
N GLU A 844 10.86 -59.59 -6.78
CA GLU A 844 10.69 -60.37 -8.02
C GLU A 844 9.34 -60.09 -8.69
N ILE A 845 8.27 -59.96 -7.89
CA ILE A 845 6.91 -59.65 -8.37
C ILE A 845 6.87 -58.24 -8.97
N LEU A 846 7.49 -57.27 -8.29
CA LEU A 846 7.54 -55.87 -8.75
C LEU A 846 8.40 -55.72 -10.01
N CYS A 847 9.53 -56.43 -10.10
CA CYS A 847 10.38 -56.45 -11.29
C CYS A 847 9.65 -57.04 -12.50
N LYS A 848 8.80 -58.06 -12.28
CA LYS A 848 7.95 -58.62 -13.34
C LYS A 848 6.93 -57.59 -13.85
N LEU A 849 6.30 -56.82 -12.97
CA LEU A 849 5.37 -55.74 -13.37
C LEU A 849 6.06 -54.65 -14.23
N ILE A 850 7.29 -54.28 -13.89
CA ILE A 850 8.09 -53.34 -14.70
C ILE A 850 8.43 -53.92 -16.07
N LYS A 851 8.79 -55.21 -16.16
CA LYS A 851 9.05 -55.88 -17.45
C LYS A 851 7.80 -55.97 -18.32
N ASP A 852 6.65 -56.18 -17.70
CA ASP A 852 5.36 -56.28 -18.38
C ASP A 852 4.76 -54.88 -18.72
N ASN A 853 5.45 -53.79 -18.39
CA ASN A 853 4.99 -52.39 -18.54
C ASN A 853 3.64 -52.11 -17.85
N GLN A 854 3.39 -52.74 -16.70
CA GLN A 854 2.15 -52.59 -15.94
C GLN A 854 2.38 -51.80 -14.64
N ASP A 855 1.83 -50.60 -14.55
CA ASP A 855 2.02 -49.68 -13.41
C ASP A 855 3.50 -49.51 -13.02
N SER A 856 4.37 -49.46 -14.03
CA SER A 856 5.83 -49.61 -13.90
C SER A 856 6.49 -48.56 -13.00
N ASP A 857 6.00 -47.32 -13.03
CA ASP A 857 6.54 -46.23 -12.22
C ASP A 857 6.14 -46.36 -10.74
N LEU A 858 4.91 -46.80 -10.46
CA LEU A 858 4.46 -47.12 -9.10
C LEU A 858 5.21 -48.34 -8.56
N ALA A 859 5.38 -49.39 -9.37
CA ALA A 859 6.18 -50.56 -8.98
C ALA A 859 7.63 -50.16 -8.65
N ALA A 860 8.23 -49.27 -9.43
CA ALA A 860 9.56 -48.72 -9.13
C ALA A 860 9.63 -47.96 -7.81
N ILE A 861 8.65 -47.11 -7.52
CA ILE A 861 8.55 -46.38 -6.24
C ILE A 861 8.47 -47.39 -5.08
N VAL A 862 7.66 -48.45 -5.19
CA VAL A 862 7.55 -49.49 -4.15
C VAL A 862 8.87 -50.26 -3.97
N ILE A 863 9.59 -50.55 -5.07
CA ILE A 863 10.93 -51.16 -4.99
C ILE A 863 11.87 -50.25 -4.19
N GLY A 864 11.85 -48.94 -4.45
CA GLY A 864 12.69 -47.97 -3.75
C GLY A 864 12.42 -47.89 -2.25
N SER A 865 11.17 -48.09 -1.81
CA SER A 865 10.83 -48.11 -0.38
C SER A 865 11.03 -49.48 0.29
N ALA A 866 11.01 -50.58 -0.47
CA ALA A 866 11.20 -51.94 0.03
C ALA A 866 12.68 -52.32 0.22
N ILE A 867 13.56 -51.77 -0.61
CA ILE A 867 14.99 -52.11 -0.58
C ILE A 867 15.73 -51.32 0.52
N SER A 868 16.59 -52.02 1.26
CA SER A 868 17.45 -51.43 2.30
C SER A 868 18.91 -51.26 1.87
N ASP A 869 19.31 -51.88 0.77
CA ASP A 869 20.69 -51.87 0.26
C ASP A 869 20.74 -51.37 -1.18
N ILE A 870 21.49 -50.30 -1.41
CA ILE A 870 21.63 -49.67 -2.72
C ILE A 870 22.22 -50.60 -3.78
N GLN A 871 23.06 -51.56 -3.39
CA GLN A 871 23.71 -52.45 -4.33
C GLN A 871 22.70 -53.34 -5.06
N GLN A 872 21.56 -53.62 -4.42
CA GLN A 872 20.43 -54.31 -5.06
C GLN A 872 19.79 -53.46 -6.16
N ILE A 873 19.62 -52.15 -5.95
CA ILE A 873 19.08 -51.24 -6.98
C ILE A 873 20.07 -51.06 -8.13
N GLN A 874 21.37 -50.97 -7.84
CA GLN A 874 22.43 -50.88 -8.87
C GLN A 874 22.43 -52.11 -9.78
N ASN A 875 22.34 -53.32 -9.20
CA ASN A 875 22.23 -54.56 -9.97
C ASN A 875 20.97 -54.56 -10.86
N LEU A 876 19.84 -54.04 -10.36
CA LEU A 876 18.61 -53.94 -11.14
C LEU A 876 18.72 -52.96 -12.32
N ILE A 877 19.43 -51.83 -12.15
CA ILE A 877 19.69 -50.85 -13.22
C ILE A 877 20.56 -51.48 -14.34
N GLU A 878 21.56 -52.28 -13.97
CA GLU A 878 22.50 -52.89 -14.92
C GLU A 878 21.90 -54.09 -15.68
N GLN A 879 21.02 -54.86 -15.02
CA GLN A 879 20.47 -56.11 -15.56
C GLN A 879 19.21 -55.93 -16.42
N ASN A 880 18.57 -54.75 -16.42
CA ASN A 880 17.29 -54.55 -17.08
C ASN A 880 17.31 -53.41 -18.12
N PRO A 881 16.60 -53.56 -19.25
CA PRO A 881 16.53 -52.53 -20.29
C PRO A 881 15.69 -51.31 -19.88
N ASN A 882 14.74 -51.45 -18.95
CA ASN A 882 13.86 -50.38 -18.46
C ASN A 882 14.56 -49.52 -17.38
N GLN A 883 15.68 -48.91 -17.72
CA GLN A 883 16.57 -48.23 -16.76
C GLN A 883 15.93 -47.04 -16.05
N TYR A 884 15.03 -46.31 -16.72
CA TYR A 884 14.35 -45.13 -16.15
C TYR A 884 13.58 -45.46 -14.86
N GLN A 885 12.81 -46.56 -14.87
CA GLN A 885 12.05 -47.01 -13.71
C GLN A 885 12.97 -47.34 -12.53
N PHE A 886 14.11 -48.00 -12.77
CA PHE A 886 15.03 -48.32 -11.67
C PHE A 886 15.79 -47.08 -11.15
N TYR A 887 15.98 -46.03 -11.96
CA TYR A 887 16.41 -44.72 -11.45
C TYR A 887 15.32 -44.04 -10.61
N GLN A 888 14.04 -44.21 -10.94
CA GLN A 888 12.93 -43.75 -10.09
C GLN A 888 12.89 -44.49 -8.74
N ALA A 889 13.17 -45.81 -8.73
CA ALA A 889 13.36 -46.58 -7.51
C ALA A 889 14.53 -46.07 -6.68
N LEU A 890 15.67 -45.76 -7.33
CA LEU A 890 16.83 -45.16 -6.66
C LEU A 890 16.49 -43.79 -6.06
N LYS A 891 15.73 -42.95 -6.77
CA LYS A 891 15.26 -41.66 -6.26
C LYS A 891 14.48 -41.82 -4.96
N GLU A 892 13.44 -42.65 -4.96
CA GLU A 892 12.63 -42.93 -3.77
C GLU A 892 13.49 -43.47 -2.62
N PHE A 893 14.42 -44.39 -2.90
CA PHE A 893 15.36 -44.91 -1.91
C PHE A 893 16.19 -43.79 -1.25
N THR A 894 16.71 -42.86 -2.04
CA THR A 894 17.49 -41.73 -1.52
C THR A 894 16.68 -40.70 -0.74
N GLU A 895 15.36 -40.61 -0.98
CA GLU A 895 14.46 -39.71 -0.24
C GLU A 895 14.02 -40.30 1.10
N ILE A 896 13.88 -41.62 1.21
CA ILE A 896 13.42 -42.32 2.42
C ILE A 896 14.57 -42.64 3.39
N ASN A 897 15.71 -43.08 2.86
CA ASN A 897 16.80 -43.61 3.68
C ASN A 897 17.87 -42.55 3.99
N SER A 898 18.46 -42.65 5.18
CA SER A 898 19.66 -41.88 5.51
C SER A 898 20.89 -42.56 4.92
N ILE A 899 21.62 -41.84 4.06
CA ILE A 899 22.73 -42.41 3.29
C ILE A 899 24.05 -42.13 3.99
N SER A 900 24.77 -43.20 4.33
CA SER A 900 26.07 -43.14 5.01
C SER A 900 27.21 -42.68 4.09
N ASN A 901 27.25 -43.15 2.83
CA ASN A 901 28.28 -42.76 1.85
C ASN A 901 27.67 -42.20 0.55
N PRO A 902 27.29 -40.91 0.52
CA PRO A 902 26.67 -40.31 -0.66
C PRO A 902 27.62 -40.16 -1.86
N ALA A 903 28.94 -40.13 -1.63
CA ALA A 903 29.95 -39.95 -2.68
C ALA A 903 30.00 -41.14 -3.66
N ASP A 904 29.86 -42.36 -3.17
CA ASP A 904 29.86 -43.58 -4.00
C ASP A 904 28.66 -43.59 -4.96
N ILE A 905 27.50 -43.17 -4.46
CA ILE A 905 26.26 -43.09 -5.23
C ILE A 905 26.38 -41.99 -6.29
N ALA A 906 26.90 -40.83 -5.92
CA ALA A 906 27.13 -39.74 -6.86
C ALA A 906 28.09 -40.17 -7.99
N ASN A 907 29.20 -40.82 -7.67
CA ASN A 907 30.16 -41.32 -8.66
C ASN A 907 29.56 -42.39 -9.57
N TYR A 908 28.73 -43.30 -9.02
CA TYR A 908 27.98 -44.28 -9.80
C TYR A 908 27.04 -43.58 -10.80
N ILE A 909 26.24 -42.62 -10.33
CA ILE A 909 25.31 -41.86 -11.17
C ILE A 909 26.06 -41.17 -12.29
N LEU A 910 27.11 -40.41 -11.99
CA LEU A 910 27.87 -39.64 -12.99
C LEU A 910 28.54 -40.52 -14.05
N LYS A 911 28.95 -41.75 -13.70
CA LYS A 911 29.44 -42.72 -14.69
C LYS A 911 28.34 -43.23 -15.62
N GLN A 912 27.13 -43.44 -15.09
CA GLN A 912 26.02 -44.00 -15.85
C GLN A 912 25.39 -43.03 -16.84
N VAL A 913 25.39 -41.72 -16.57
CA VAL A 913 24.79 -40.71 -17.47
C VAL A 913 25.59 -40.43 -18.75
N ASN A 914 26.86 -40.85 -18.80
CA ASN A 914 27.71 -40.59 -19.95
C ASN A 914 27.17 -41.34 -21.19
N GLY A 915 26.81 -40.59 -22.25
CA GLY A 915 26.24 -41.15 -23.49
C GLY A 915 24.77 -41.61 -23.40
N LYS A 916 24.03 -41.30 -22.33
CA LYS A 916 22.60 -41.59 -22.18
C LYS A 916 21.69 -40.45 -22.68
N ASP A 917 20.40 -40.72 -22.77
CA ASP A 917 19.41 -39.71 -23.13
C ASP A 917 19.17 -38.64 -22.04
N LYS A 918 18.60 -37.51 -22.46
CA LYS A 918 18.27 -36.36 -21.59
C LYS A 918 17.34 -36.75 -20.43
N THR A 919 16.44 -37.70 -20.65
CA THR A 919 15.47 -38.16 -19.63
C THR A 919 16.18 -38.81 -18.45
N ILE A 920 17.17 -39.69 -18.74
CA ILE A 920 18.02 -40.31 -17.72
C ILE A 920 18.87 -39.25 -17.02
N SER A 921 19.42 -38.30 -17.79
CA SER A 921 20.23 -37.21 -17.22
C SER A 921 19.45 -36.31 -16.26
N THR A 922 18.16 -36.12 -16.51
CA THR A 922 17.26 -35.32 -15.67
C THR A 922 16.95 -36.03 -14.35
N ILE A 923 16.53 -37.31 -14.40
CA ILE A 923 16.23 -38.06 -13.17
C ILE A 923 17.48 -38.30 -12.32
N CYS A 924 18.62 -38.57 -12.94
CA CYS A 924 19.91 -38.64 -12.27
C CYS A 924 20.29 -37.30 -11.60
N GLY A 925 19.95 -36.17 -12.23
CA GLY A 925 20.12 -34.84 -11.64
C GLY A 925 19.26 -34.61 -10.41
N ASP A 926 18.03 -35.12 -10.41
CA ASP A 926 17.13 -35.08 -9.25
C ASP A 926 17.65 -35.96 -8.09
N ILE A 927 18.13 -37.17 -8.38
CA ILE A 927 18.72 -38.08 -7.38
C ILE A 927 19.96 -37.43 -6.75
N LEU A 928 20.88 -36.94 -7.60
CA LEU A 928 22.07 -36.24 -7.13
C LEU A 928 21.70 -34.98 -6.32
N GLY A 929 20.65 -34.28 -6.73
CA GLY A 929 20.08 -33.15 -6.00
C GLY A 929 19.58 -33.50 -4.60
N GLY A 930 18.89 -34.63 -4.45
CA GLY A 930 18.48 -35.19 -3.16
C GLY A 930 19.67 -35.47 -2.24
N LEU A 931 20.73 -36.08 -2.78
CA LEU A 931 21.99 -36.32 -2.04
C LEU A 931 22.68 -35.02 -1.62
N VAL A 932 22.72 -34.05 -2.53
CA VAL A 932 23.31 -32.72 -2.30
C VAL A 932 22.58 -31.95 -1.21
N LYS A 933 21.24 -32.05 -1.18
CA LYS A 933 20.41 -31.46 -0.12
C LYS A 933 20.75 -32.06 1.26
N GLN A 934 21.06 -33.36 1.32
CA GLN A 934 21.41 -34.03 2.58
C GLN A 934 22.86 -33.78 3.00
N ASN A 935 23.84 -33.79 2.08
CA ASN A 935 25.27 -33.79 2.44
C ASN A 935 26.20 -33.11 1.41
N TYR A 936 25.94 -31.83 1.11
CA TYR A 936 26.70 -31.05 0.11
C TYR A 936 28.23 -31.04 0.32
N LYS A 937 28.72 -30.87 1.57
CA LYS A 937 30.18 -30.77 1.84
C LYS A 937 30.97 -31.97 1.33
N SER A 938 30.41 -33.18 1.42
CA SER A 938 31.06 -34.40 0.94
C SER A 938 31.03 -34.56 -0.59
N LEU A 939 30.08 -33.90 -1.26
CA LEU A 939 29.86 -34.01 -2.70
C LEU A 939 30.40 -32.83 -3.50
N GLU A 940 30.82 -31.76 -2.83
CA GLU A 940 31.22 -30.51 -3.45
C GLU A 940 32.33 -30.70 -4.50
N GLN A 941 33.38 -31.45 -4.18
CA GLN A 941 34.49 -31.66 -5.12
C GLN A 941 34.02 -32.44 -6.36
N ILE A 942 33.21 -33.48 -6.18
CA ILE A 942 32.66 -34.31 -7.25
C ILE A 942 31.80 -33.46 -8.20
N LEU A 943 30.98 -32.57 -7.66
CA LEU A 943 30.18 -31.63 -8.45
C LEU A 943 31.05 -30.69 -9.27
N LEU A 944 32.07 -30.08 -8.66
CA LEU A 944 32.94 -29.12 -9.32
C LEU A 944 33.78 -29.76 -10.43
N GLU A 945 34.23 -30.99 -10.24
CA GLU A 945 34.90 -31.78 -11.28
C GLU A 945 33.93 -32.18 -12.40
N GLY A 946 32.70 -32.57 -12.05
CA GLY A 946 31.64 -32.89 -13.01
C GLY A 946 31.24 -31.72 -13.91
N LEU A 947 31.24 -30.49 -13.40
CA LEU A 947 30.99 -29.28 -14.20
C LEU A 947 32.06 -29.06 -15.29
N LYS A 948 33.28 -29.57 -15.10
CA LYS A 948 34.39 -29.48 -16.07
C LYS A 948 34.49 -30.69 -16.99
N SER A 949 33.57 -31.65 -16.86
CA SER A 949 33.58 -32.88 -17.65
C SER A 949 33.41 -32.59 -19.15
N PRO A 950 34.08 -33.33 -20.06
CA PRO A 950 33.84 -33.22 -21.49
C PRO A 950 32.42 -33.66 -21.90
N SER A 951 31.78 -34.53 -21.12
CA SER A 951 30.42 -35.03 -21.40
C SER A 951 29.35 -33.98 -21.08
N GLN A 952 28.54 -33.63 -22.08
CA GLN A 952 27.38 -32.72 -21.92
C GLN A 952 26.39 -33.21 -20.86
N ASN A 953 26.06 -34.51 -20.86
CA ASN A 953 25.13 -35.10 -19.89
C ASN A 953 25.60 -34.97 -18.44
N VAL A 954 26.88 -35.26 -18.19
CA VAL A 954 27.49 -35.12 -16.87
C VAL A 954 27.42 -33.67 -16.39
N ARG A 955 27.79 -32.69 -17.24
CA ARG A 955 27.66 -31.26 -16.92
C ARG A 955 26.20 -30.91 -16.59
N PHE A 956 25.25 -31.32 -17.43
CA PHE A 956 23.83 -31.06 -17.24
C PHE A 956 23.28 -31.66 -15.93
N THR A 957 23.60 -32.92 -15.62
CA THR A 957 23.21 -33.60 -14.38
C THR A 957 23.75 -32.88 -13.14
N CYS A 958 25.04 -32.48 -13.16
CA CYS A 958 25.62 -31.70 -12.07
C CYS A 958 24.89 -30.36 -11.89
N ILE A 959 24.66 -29.61 -12.97
CA ILE A 959 23.95 -28.32 -12.93
C ILE A 959 22.53 -28.47 -12.39
N GLN A 960 21.81 -29.49 -12.85
CA GLN A 960 20.44 -29.77 -12.40
C GLN A 960 20.37 -30.10 -10.90
N SER A 961 21.41 -30.73 -10.34
CA SER A 961 21.46 -31.05 -8.91
C SER A 961 21.64 -29.81 -8.02
N LEU A 962 22.29 -28.76 -8.52
CA LEU A 962 22.56 -27.52 -7.77
C LEU A 962 21.27 -26.78 -7.38
N LYS A 963 20.16 -27.04 -8.08
CA LYS A 963 18.86 -26.43 -7.79
C LYS A 963 18.34 -26.76 -6.37
N TYR A 964 18.80 -27.86 -5.76
CA TYR A 964 18.31 -28.34 -4.46
C TYR A 964 19.11 -27.88 -3.22
N SER A 965 20.21 -27.13 -3.39
CA SER A 965 21.03 -26.63 -2.27
C SER A 965 21.50 -25.21 -2.55
N ASN A 966 21.61 -24.39 -1.52
CA ASN A 966 22.16 -23.03 -1.61
C ASN A 966 23.65 -22.94 -1.26
N GLN A 967 24.27 -24.02 -0.77
CA GLN A 967 25.62 -23.99 -0.21
C GLN A 967 26.71 -23.71 -1.28
N TRP A 968 26.42 -23.97 -2.56
CA TRP A 968 27.33 -23.67 -3.67
C TRP A 968 27.30 -22.20 -4.11
N ALA A 969 26.39 -21.38 -3.61
CA ALA A 969 26.17 -20.02 -4.11
C ALA A 969 27.42 -19.12 -4.00
N SER A 970 28.30 -19.38 -3.02
CA SER A 970 29.60 -18.70 -2.87
C SER A 970 30.58 -18.94 -4.02
N LYS A 971 30.38 -20.02 -4.80
CA LYS A 971 31.17 -20.41 -5.98
C LYS A 971 30.42 -20.21 -7.30
N SER A 972 29.34 -19.43 -7.29
CA SER A 972 28.50 -19.15 -8.46
C SER A 972 29.25 -18.56 -9.66
N GLN A 973 30.42 -17.96 -9.47
CA GLN A 973 31.30 -17.45 -10.53
C GLN A 973 31.58 -18.49 -11.63
N ILE A 974 31.72 -19.77 -11.27
CA ILE A 974 31.96 -20.86 -12.23
C ILE A 974 30.80 -20.97 -13.23
N LEU A 975 29.55 -20.85 -12.75
CA LEU A 975 28.38 -20.91 -13.62
C LEU A 975 28.27 -19.66 -14.51
N PHE A 976 28.66 -18.49 -14.02
CA PHE A 976 28.68 -17.26 -14.82
C PHE A 976 29.71 -17.32 -15.96
N GLU A 977 30.89 -17.90 -15.71
CA GLU A 977 31.89 -18.16 -16.75
C GLU A 977 31.41 -19.20 -17.77
N MET A 978 30.67 -20.22 -17.31
CA MET A 978 30.05 -21.20 -18.21
C MET A 978 28.98 -20.59 -19.11
N LEU A 979 28.20 -19.59 -18.64
CA LEU A 979 27.20 -18.91 -19.47
C LEU A 979 27.80 -18.24 -20.72
N GLN A 980 29.06 -17.80 -20.66
CA GLN A 980 29.74 -17.15 -21.77
C GLN A 980 30.41 -18.14 -22.74
N ASN A 981 30.83 -19.30 -22.24
CA ASN A 981 31.66 -20.25 -22.99
C ASN A 981 30.87 -21.46 -23.51
N GLU A 982 29.75 -21.82 -22.87
CA GLU A 982 28.96 -23.00 -23.23
C GLU A 982 28.05 -22.69 -24.43
N LYS A 983 28.00 -23.62 -25.39
CA LYS A 983 27.20 -23.48 -26.61
C LYS A 983 25.86 -24.17 -26.52
N GLU A 984 25.69 -25.14 -25.64
CA GLU A 984 24.47 -25.97 -25.57
C GLU A 984 23.33 -25.27 -24.84
N ILE A 985 22.21 -25.02 -25.52
CA ILE A 985 21.00 -24.41 -24.94
C ILE A 985 20.50 -25.15 -23.69
N PRO A 986 20.41 -26.50 -23.66
CA PRO A 986 19.93 -27.20 -22.46
C PRO A 986 20.78 -26.97 -21.22
N ILE A 987 22.10 -26.83 -21.38
CA ILE A 987 23.04 -26.57 -20.30
C ILE A 987 22.88 -25.13 -19.82
N LEU A 988 22.86 -24.16 -20.74
CA LEU A 988 22.61 -22.75 -20.43
C LEU A 988 21.27 -22.57 -19.67
N THR A 989 20.21 -23.23 -20.12
CA THR A 989 18.90 -23.22 -19.45
C THR A 989 18.97 -23.83 -18.05
N GLY A 990 19.72 -24.93 -17.87
CA GLY A 990 19.96 -25.52 -16.55
C GLY A 990 20.68 -24.55 -15.61
N ILE A 991 21.69 -23.85 -16.11
CA ILE A 991 22.46 -22.86 -15.33
C ILE A 991 21.54 -21.74 -14.85
N ILE A 992 20.75 -21.15 -15.75
CA ILE A 992 19.83 -20.06 -15.39
C ILE A 992 18.81 -20.53 -14.35
N LYS A 993 18.26 -21.73 -14.48
CA LYS A 993 17.34 -22.30 -13.48
C LYS A 993 18.01 -22.46 -12.10
N ALA A 994 19.23 -22.98 -12.05
CA ALA A 994 19.97 -23.14 -10.80
C ALA A 994 20.27 -21.79 -10.12
N LEU A 995 20.67 -20.78 -10.91
CA LEU A 995 20.88 -19.40 -10.44
C LEU A 995 19.59 -18.76 -9.94
N THR A 996 18.48 -18.94 -10.67
CA THR A 996 17.16 -18.40 -10.32
C THR A 996 16.66 -18.95 -8.99
N GLN A 997 16.81 -20.26 -8.73
CA GLN A 997 16.36 -20.84 -7.46
C GLN A 997 17.19 -20.39 -6.25
N ASN A 998 18.45 -20.02 -6.46
CA ASN A 998 19.40 -19.68 -5.39
C ASN A 998 19.79 -18.20 -5.34
N ILE A 999 19.05 -17.33 -6.03
CA ILE A 999 19.40 -15.91 -6.20
C ILE A 999 19.56 -15.13 -4.87
N GLN A 1000 18.90 -15.55 -3.79
CA GLN A 1000 19.04 -14.92 -2.46
C GLN A 1000 20.47 -15.04 -1.89
N HIS A 1001 21.26 -15.99 -2.37
CA HIS A 1001 22.57 -16.33 -1.82
C HIS A 1001 23.73 -15.97 -2.76
N ILE A 1002 23.44 -15.48 -3.97
CA ILE A 1002 24.43 -15.15 -5.00
C ILE A 1002 24.75 -13.66 -4.95
N LYS A 1003 26.01 -13.30 -4.69
CA LYS A 1003 26.47 -11.90 -4.71
C LYS A 1003 27.16 -11.58 -6.05
N LEU A 1004 26.54 -10.77 -6.89
CA LEU A 1004 27.16 -10.32 -8.14
C LEU A 1004 26.75 -8.88 -8.49
N VAL A 1005 27.72 -8.09 -8.97
CA VAL A 1005 27.52 -6.66 -9.30
C VAL A 1005 27.26 -6.44 -10.81
N ASN A 1006 27.79 -7.31 -11.69
CA ASN A 1006 27.73 -7.10 -13.16
C ASN A 1006 27.02 -8.24 -13.90
N LEU A 1007 25.77 -8.55 -13.54
CA LEU A 1007 25.01 -9.66 -14.14
C LEU A 1007 24.75 -9.48 -15.64
N THR A 1008 24.47 -8.25 -16.09
CA THR A 1008 24.11 -7.95 -17.48
C THR A 1008 25.18 -8.42 -18.47
N GLN A 1009 26.47 -8.29 -18.10
CA GLN A 1009 27.60 -8.73 -18.93
C GLN A 1009 27.59 -10.25 -19.15
N TYR A 1010 27.18 -11.04 -18.16
CA TYR A 1010 27.10 -12.50 -18.29
C TYR A 1010 25.85 -12.96 -19.03
N LEU A 1011 24.73 -12.24 -18.87
CA LEU A 1011 23.48 -12.58 -19.54
C LEU A 1011 23.37 -12.04 -20.96
N THR A 1012 24.20 -11.07 -21.38
CA THR A 1012 24.14 -10.48 -22.74
C THR A 1012 24.15 -11.57 -23.82
N PHE A 1013 25.00 -12.59 -23.65
CA PHE A 1013 25.07 -13.71 -24.60
C PHE A 1013 23.76 -14.51 -24.67
N THR A 1014 23.13 -14.81 -23.54
CA THR A 1014 21.88 -15.59 -23.51
C THR A 1014 20.67 -14.76 -23.94
N LEU A 1015 20.63 -13.47 -23.58
CA LEU A 1015 19.57 -12.52 -23.93
C LEU A 1015 19.53 -12.22 -25.44
N ARG A 1016 20.68 -12.20 -26.11
CA ARG A 1016 20.81 -11.92 -27.55
C ARG A 1016 20.86 -13.19 -28.43
N ARG A 1017 20.67 -14.37 -27.86
CA ARG A 1017 20.75 -15.63 -28.62
C ARG A 1017 19.40 -15.94 -29.28
N TYR A 1018 19.36 -15.92 -30.61
CA TYR A 1018 18.21 -16.29 -31.44
C TYR A 1018 18.54 -17.52 -32.28
N GLU A 1019 17.71 -18.56 -32.23
CA GLU A 1019 17.85 -19.76 -33.06
C GLU A 1019 16.54 -20.03 -33.79
N GLU A 1020 16.18 -19.11 -34.69
CA GLU A 1020 14.97 -19.19 -35.50
C GLU A 1020 15.12 -20.20 -36.65
N LYS A 1021 14.15 -21.10 -36.75
CA LYS A 1021 13.98 -22.08 -37.81
C LYS A 1021 12.60 -21.93 -38.42
N GLU A 1022 12.52 -22.00 -39.73
CA GLU A 1022 11.23 -22.01 -40.44
C GLU A 1022 10.89 -23.46 -40.80
N LEU A 1023 9.81 -23.98 -40.19
CA LEU A 1023 9.23 -25.26 -40.53
C LEU A 1023 8.13 -25.04 -41.56
N ASN A 1024 8.34 -25.55 -42.77
CA ASN A 1024 7.41 -25.38 -43.86
C ASN A 1024 6.51 -26.62 -43.98
N PHE A 1025 5.21 -26.42 -43.78
CA PHE A 1025 4.15 -27.42 -43.90
C PHE A 1025 3.26 -27.15 -45.13
N GLY A 1026 3.80 -26.54 -46.20
CA GLY A 1026 3.08 -26.18 -47.42
C GLY A 1026 2.58 -24.73 -47.38
N ASN A 1027 1.28 -24.51 -47.25
CA ASN A 1027 0.71 -23.15 -47.11
C ASN A 1027 0.92 -22.56 -45.70
N PHE A 1028 1.38 -23.37 -44.75
CA PHE A 1028 1.67 -22.97 -43.38
C PHE A 1028 3.17 -22.98 -43.14
N VAL A 1029 3.73 -21.82 -42.78
CA VAL A 1029 5.12 -21.69 -42.33
C VAL A 1029 5.09 -21.38 -40.84
N GLU A 1030 5.58 -22.31 -40.03
CA GLU A 1030 5.76 -22.12 -38.60
C GLU A 1030 7.20 -21.66 -38.33
N LYS A 1031 7.34 -20.45 -37.78
CA LYS A 1031 8.65 -19.97 -37.30
C LYS A 1031 8.83 -20.38 -35.84
N ARG A 1032 9.85 -21.18 -35.56
CA ARG A 1032 10.19 -21.70 -34.24
C ARG A 1032 11.54 -21.15 -33.81
N ASP A 1033 11.62 -20.61 -32.59
CA ASP A 1033 12.89 -20.20 -31.99
C ASP A 1033 13.26 -21.14 -30.84
N ASP A 1034 14.30 -21.95 -31.03
CA ASP A 1034 14.74 -22.94 -30.04
C ASP A 1034 15.42 -22.29 -28.81
N ALA A 1035 15.82 -21.02 -28.90
CA ALA A 1035 16.43 -20.25 -27.80
C ALA A 1035 15.41 -19.39 -27.01
N LYS A 1036 14.13 -19.40 -27.38
CA LYS A 1036 13.06 -18.62 -26.71
C LYS A 1036 13.02 -18.84 -25.20
N ASP A 1037 12.98 -20.10 -24.75
CA ASP A 1037 12.86 -20.44 -23.33
C ASP A 1037 14.08 -19.98 -22.53
N LEU A 1038 15.27 -20.04 -23.15
CA LEU A 1038 16.52 -19.55 -22.55
C LEU A 1038 16.44 -18.04 -22.32
N ARG A 1039 15.96 -17.27 -23.32
CA ARG A 1039 15.81 -15.81 -23.21
C ARG A 1039 14.75 -15.44 -22.17
N SER A 1040 13.60 -16.12 -22.18
CA SER A 1040 12.53 -15.90 -21.20
C SER A 1040 13.05 -16.04 -19.77
N LEU A 1041 13.73 -17.16 -19.47
CA LEU A 1041 14.34 -17.40 -18.16
C LEU A 1041 15.48 -16.43 -17.84
N SER A 1042 16.22 -15.97 -18.84
CA SER A 1042 17.26 -14.94 -18.67
C SER A 1042 16.64 -13.60 -18.22
N PHE A 1043 15.50 -13.21 -18.81
CA PHE A 1043 14.76 -12.02 -18.39
C PHE A 1043 14.17 -12.19 -16.99
N ASP A 1044 13.62 -13.36 -16.64
CA ASP A 1044 13.13 -13.64 -15.28
C ASP A 1044 14.26 -13.53 -14.24
N LEU A 1045 15.45 -14.07 -14.55
CA LEU A 1045 16.62 -13.95 -13.67
C LEU A 1045 17.04 -12.48 -13.51
N LEU A 1046 17.10 -11.73 -14.61
CA LEU A 1046 17.45 -10.31 -14.60
C LEU A 1046 16.43 -9.49 -13.79
N GLU A 1047 15.14 -9.79 -13.96
CA GLU A 1047 14.04 -9.19 -13.22
C GLU A 1047 14.23 -9.37 -11.69
N LEU A 1048 14.52 -10.59 -11.24
CA LEU A 1048 14.71 -10.88 -9.81
C LEU A 1048 15.99 -10.24 -9.24
N PHE A 1049 17.01 -10.03 -10.08
CA PHE A 1049 18.24 -9.35 -9.67
C PHE A 1049 18.03 -7.84 -9.49
N ILE A 1050 17.24 -7.20 -10.36
CA ILE A 1050 16.87 -5.79 -10.22
C ILE A 1050 16.15 -5.53 -8.89
N ASP A 1051 15.34 -6.49 -8.40
CA ASP A 1051 14.67 -6.35 -7.10
C ASP A 1051 15.64 -6.39 -5.92
N LYS A 1052 16.69 -7.22 -6.01
CA LYS A 1052 17.58 -7.51 -4.88
C LYS A 1052 18.82 -6.65 -4.82
N TYR A 1053 19.29 -6.17 -5.96
CA TYR A 1053 20.57 -5.47 -6.09
C TYR A 1053 20.39 -4.13 -6.81
N ASN A 1054 21.16 -3.12 -6.39
CA ASN A 1054 21.23 -1.83 -7.07
C ASN A 1054 22.16 -1.94 -8.28
N LEU A 1055 21.64 -2.51 -9.37
CA LEU A 1055 22.34 -2.61 -10.65
C LEU A 1055 22.26 -1.30 -11.44
N GLU A 1056 23.28 -1.03 -12.25
CA GLU A 1056 23.21 0.02 -13.26
C GLU A 1056 22.17 -0.32 -14.33
N ILE A 1057 21.19 0.56 -14.51
CA ILE A 1057 20.03 0.31 -15.37
C ILE A 1057 20.37 0.51 -16.86
N LYS A 1058 21.31 1.40 -17.20
CA LYS A 1058 21.60 1.74 -18.62
C LYS A 1058 21.99 0.53 -19.48
N PRO A 1059 22.92 -0.35 -19.07
CA PRO A 1059 23.26 -1.54 -19.86
C PRO A 1059 22.09 -2.52 -20.00
N ILE A 1060 21.23 -2.59 -18.99
CA ILE A 1060 20.05 -3.47 -18.98
C ILE A 1060 19.04 -3.05 -20.05
N LEU A 1061 18.80 -1.74 -20.19
CA LEU A 1061 17.80 -1.21 -21.12
C LEU A 1061 18.09 -1.58 -22.58
N VAL A 1062 19.37 -1.61 -22.96
CA VAL A 1062 19.78 -2.01 -24.30
C VAL A 1062 19.30 -3.43 -24.61
N GLU A 1063 19.48 -4.36 -23.66
CA GLU A 1063 19.06 -5.76 -23.83
C GLU A 1063 17.53 -5.94 -23.76
N VAL A 1064 16.86 -5.17 -22.91
CA VAL A 1064 15.39 -5.24 -22.73
C VAL A 1064 14.66 -4.75 -23.97
N PHE A 1065 15.17 -3.69 -24.60
CA PHE A 1065 14.55 -3.10 -25.79
C PHE A 1065 15.03 -3.71 -27.10
N ASP A 1066 16.07 -4.55 -27.09
CA ASP A 1066 16.55 -5.25 -28.29
C ASP A 1066 15.44 -6.08 -28.94
N LYS A 1067 15.14 -5.77 -30.20
CA LYS A 1067 14.04 -6.34 -31.00
C LYS A 1067 12.67 -6.36 -30.29
N PHE A 1068 12.41 -5.49 -29.32
CA PHE A 1068 11.18 -5.56 -28.52
C PHE A 1068 9.89 -5.36 -29.34
N VAL A 1069 9.93 -4.48 -30.34
CA VAL A 1069 8.82 -4.24 -31.28
C VAL A 1069 8.54 -5.47 -32.15
N GLU A 1070 9.60 -6.19 -32.53
CA GLU A 1070 9.55 -7.32 -33.49
C GLU A 1070 9.27 -8.67 -32.83
N ASP A 1071 9.50 -8.78 -31.51
CA ASP A 1071 9.29 -10.01 -30.74
C ASP A 1071 7.84 -10.48 -30.85
N LYS A 1072 7.58 -11.77 -31.10
CA LYS A 1072 6.22 -12.31 -31.27
C LYS A 1072 5.77 -13.20 -30.12
N TYR A 1073 6.66 -13.47 -29.16
CA TYR A 1073 6.42 -14.42 -28.08
C TYR A 1073 6.07 -13.68 -26.79
N ASP A 1074 4.91 -14.01 -26.20
CA ASP A 1074 4.48 -13.37 -24.94
C ASP A 1074 5.37 -13.82 -23.77
N GLU A 1075 5.97 -15.01 -23.84
CA GLU A 1075 6.88 -15.54 -22.82
C GLU A 1075 8.19 -14.74 -22.70
N THR A 1076 8.57 -13.96 -23.71
CA THR A 1076 9.71 -13.03 -23.65
C THR A 1076 9.26 -11.58 -23.45
N ARG A 1077 8.11 -11.18 -24.02
CA ARG A 1077 7.55 -9.83 -23.84
C ARG A 1077 7.11 -9.54 -22.40
N ILE A 1078 6.43 -10.47 -21.74
CA ILE A 1078 5.90 -10.27 -20.38
C ILE A 1078 7.03 -10.02 -19.37
N PRO A 1079 8.11 -10.83 -19.30
CA PRO A 1079 9.25 -10.54 -18.45
C PRO A 1079 9.91 -9.17 -18.73
N ARG A 1080 10.06 -8.79 -20.02
CA ARG A 1080 10.56 -7.46 -20.41
C ARG A 1080 9.67 -6.34 -19.89
N LEU A 1081 8.35 -6.48 -20.00
CA LEU A 1081 7.37 -5.53 -19.47
C LEU A 1081 7.46 -5.40 -17.94
N ARG A 1082 7.65 -6.51 -17.21
CA ARG A 1082 7.87 -6.48 -15.75
C ARG A 1082 9.15 -5.75 -15.39
N ILE A 1083 10.25 -5.96 -16.13
CA ILE A 1083 11.50 -5.20 -15.96
C ILE A 1083 11.26 -3.70 -16.21
N ILE A 1084 10.61 -3.33 -17.32
CA ILE A 1084 10.28 -1.94 -17.63
C ILE A 1084 9.43 -1.32 -16.52
N GLN A 1085 8.40 -2.01 -16.04
CA GLN A 1085 7.57 -1.55 -14.93
C GLN A 1085 8.39 -1.26 -13.67
N LYS A 1086 9.33 -2.15 -13.33
CA LYS A 1086 10.23 -1.94 -12.17
C LYS A 1086 11.13 -0.74 -12.37
N ILE A 1087 11.62 -0.52 -13.59
CA ILE A 1087 12.42 0.66 -13.94
C ILE A 1087 11.56 1.93 -13.84
N VAL A 1088 10.32 1.93 -14.32
CA VAL A 1088 9.39 3.06 -14.18
C VAL A 1088 9.19 3.46 -12.71
N ARG A 1089 9.14 2.48 -11.78
CA ARG A 1089 9.05 2.75 -10.34
C ARG A 1089 10.34 3.32 -9.74
N LYS A 1090 11.51 2.92 -10.24
CA LYS A 1090 12.82 3.35 -9.71
C LYS A 1090 13.30 4.67 -10.32
N ASP A 1091 13.30 4.76 -11.64
CA ASP A 1091 13.75 5.92 -12.42
C ASP A 1091 13.02 5.94 -13.78
N PRO A 1092 11.88 6.64 -13.91
CA PRO A 1092 11.13 6.67 -15.16
C PRO A 1092 11.77 7.52 -16.27
N VAL A 1093 12.74 8.39 -15.95
CA VAL A 1093 13.35 9.33 -16.91
C VAL A 1093 14.39 8.63 -17.79
N ILE A 1094 15.05 7.60 -17.25
CA ILE A 1094 15.99 6.77 -18.03
C ILE A 1094 15.34 6.11 -19.25
N LEU A 1095 14.01 5.97 -19.24
CA LEU A 1095 13.22 5.44 -20.34
C LEU A 1095 12.88 6.48 -21.41
N GLY A 1096 13.19 7.77 -21.20
CA GLY A 1096 12.94 8.85 -22.15
C GLY A 1096 13.39 8.54 -23.59
N PRO A 1097 14.63 8.07 -23.83
CA PRO A 1097 15.09 7.68 -25.16
C PRO A 1097 14.30 6.53 -25.81
N TYR A 1098 13.54 5.76 -25.03
CA TYR A 1098 12.80 4.58 -25.46
C TYR A 1098 11.28 4.83 -25.55
N TYR A 1099 10.79 6.05 -25.28
CA TYR A 1099 9.36 6.36 -25.34
C TYR A 1099 8.77 6.05 -26.72
N GLU A 1100 9.47 6.37 -27.80
CA GLU A 1100 9.01 6.06 -29.16
C GLU A 1100 8.84 4.54 -29.39
N ILE A 1101 9.78 3.73 -28.89
CA ILE A 1101 9.75 2.27 -28.98
C ILE A 1101 8.57 1.69 -28.17
N LEU A 1102 8.38 2.20 -26.94
CA LEU A 1102 7.25 1.81 -26.09
C LEU A 1102 5.91 2.14 -26.75
N ILE A 1103 5.77 3.35 -27.28
CA ILE A 1103 4.56 3.82 -27.96
C ILE A 1103 4.25 2.96 -29.18
N LYS A 1104 5.26 2.74 -30.05
CA LYS A 1104 5.14 1.87 -31.24
C LYS A 1104 4.75 0.44 -30.89
N THR A 1105 5.12 -0.05 -29.71
CA THR A 1105 4.77 -1.40 -29.23
C THR A 1105 3.37 -1.44 -28.62
N PHE A 1106 3.01 -0.45 -27.80
CA PHE A 1106 1.80 -0.48 -26.98
C PHE A 1106 0.54 -0.07 -27.74
N GLU A 1107 0.63 0.92 -28.62
CA GLU A 1107 -0.54 1.43 -29.35
C GLU A 1107 -1.25 0.35 -30.19
N PRO A 1108 -0.54 -0.51 -30.96
CA PRO A 1108 -1.19 -1.60 -31.70
C PRO A 1108 -1.89 -2.62 -30.81
N ILE A 1109 -1.30 -2.97 -29.66
CA ILE A 1109 -1.85 -3.94 -28.70
C ILE A 1109 -3.14 -3.39 -28.09
N LEU A 1110 -3.11 -2.15 -27.59
CA LEU A 1110 -4.28 -1.50 -26.99
C LEU A 1110 -5.41 -1.28 -28.02
N LYS A 1111 -5.06 -0.89 -29.24
CA LYS A 1111 -6.04 -0.72 -30.33
C LYS A 1111 -6.74 -2.04 -30.68
N THR A 1112 -5.98 -3.14 -30.75
CA THR A 1112 -6.52 -4.49 -31.02
C THR A 1112 -7.42 -4.95 -29.88
N LEU A 1113 -7.02 -4.70 -28.62
CA LEU A 1113 -7.83 -5.05 -27.45
C LEU A 1113 -9.18 -4.31 -27.45
N ILE A 1114 -9.19 -3.01 -27.73
CA ILE A 1114 -10.44 -2.23 -27.83
C ILE A 1114 -11.37 -2.83 -28.87
N GLN A 1115 -10.84 -3.20 -30.04
CA GLN A 1115 -11.63 -3.84 -31.10
C GLN A 1115 -12.19 -5.20 -30.68
N ASN A 1116 -11.44 -6.00 -29.91
CA ASN A 1116 -11.88 -7.31 -29.46
C ASN A 1116 -12.87 -7.23 -28.28
N LEU A 1117 -12.69 -6.29 -27.36
CA LEU A 1117 -13.63 -6.01 -26.27
C LEU A 1117 -14.99 -5.53 -26.82
N GLN A 1118 -14.98 -4.72 -27.89
CA GLN A 1118 -16.21 -4.33 -28.60
C GLN A 1118 -16.93 -5.51 -29.27
N LYS A 1119 -16.19 -6.58 -29.62
CA LYS A 1119 -16.72 -7.79 -30.26
C LYS A 1119 -17.10 -8.91 -29.28
N GLN A 1120 -16.94 -8.72 -27.97
CA GLN A 1120 -17.21 -9.73 -26.92
C GLN A 1120 -16.50 -11.07 -27.13
N ASP A 1121 -15.23 -11.04 -27.57
CA ASP A 1121 -14.44 -12.26 -27.78
C ASP A 1121 -14.12 -12.97 -26.45
N GLN A 1122 -14.37 -14.29 -26.36
CA GLN A 1122 -14.28 -15.07 -25.12
C GLN A 1122 -12.86 -15.52 -24.75
N ASN A 1123 -11.86 -15.30 -25.61
CA ASN A 1123 -10.47 -15.77 -25.41
C ASN A 1123 -9.50 -14.67 -24.94
N LEU A 1124 -9.99 -13.62 -24.29
CA LEU A 1124 -9.18 -12.45 -23.89
C LEU A 1124 -8.35 -12.65 -22.61
N ASP A 1125 -8.58 -13.72 -21.84
CA ASP A 1125 -7.86 -13.95 -20.58
C ASP A 1125 -6.33 -14.05 -20.76
N LYS A 1126 -5.86 -14.53 -21.91
CA LYS A 1126 -4.42 -14.62 -22.24
C LYS A 1126 -3.75 -13.26 -22.42
N GLU A 1127 -4.50 -12.23 -22.80
CA GLU A 1127 -4.00 -10.86 -23.04
C GLU A 1127 -3.98 -10.00 -21.77
N LYS A 1128 -4.73 -10.42 -20.75
CA LYS A 1128 -5.02 -9.62 -19.55
C LYS A 1128 -3.78 -9.19 -18.78
N GLU A 1129 -2.84 -10.10 -18.55
CA GLU A 1129 -1.60 -9.79 -17.82
C GLU A 1129 -0.72 -8.79 -18.60
N LYS A 1130 -0.56 -9.00 -19.90
CA LYS A 1130 0.21 -8.13 -20.79
C LYS A 1130 -0.36 -6.72 -20.83
N VAL A 1131 -1.67 -6.59 -20.99
CA VAL A 1131 -2.39 -5.30 -20.98
C VAL A 1131 -2.26 -4.62 -19.62
N ARG A 1132 -2.42 -5.36 -18.52
CA ARG A 1132 -2.24 -4.84 -17.15
C ARG A 1132 -0.87 -4.18 -16.99
N LEU A 1133 0.19 -4.87 -17.43
CA LEU A 1133 1.56 -4.35 -17.35
C LEU A 1133 1.74 -3.10 -18.22
N ILE A 1134 1.22 -3.10 -19.44
CA ILE A 1134 1.26 -1.92 -20.34
C ILE A 1134 0.56 -0.72 -19.70
N VAL A 1135 -0.64 -0.91 -19.13
CA VAL A 1135 -1.38 0.15 -18.44
C VAL A 1135 -0.59 0.69 -17.26
N GLN A 1136 0.02 -0.19 -16.45
CA GLN A 1136 0.84 0.22 -15.31
C GLN A 1136 2.10 0.99 -15.73
N VAL A 1137 2.77 0.56 -16.80
CA VAL A 1137 3.94 1.27 -17.38
C VAL A 1137 3.52 2.66 -17.87
N LEU A 1138 2.46 2.75 -18.68
CA LEU A 1138 1.93 4.04 -19.16
C LEU A 1138 1.49 4.94 -18.01
N GLN A 1139 0.84 4.39 -16.97
CA GLN A 1139 0.41 5.15 -15.80
C GLN A 1139 1.57 5.74 -15.01
N GLY A 1140 2.70 5.03 -14.88
CA GLY A 1140 3.89 5.56 -14.24
C GLY A 1140 4.65 6.56 -15.11
N LEU A 1141 4.64 6.38 -16.43
CA LEU A 1141 5.32 7.28 -17.36
C LEU A 1141 4.54 8.55 -17.70
N ARG A 1142 3.20 8.55 -17.60
CA ARG A 1142 2.35 9.72 -17.94
C ARG A 1142 2.67 10.97 -17.12
N GLN A 1143 3.31 10.82 -15.96
CA GLN A 1143 3.70 11.94 -15.12
C GLN A 1143 4.87 12.72 -15.71
N ASN A 1144 5.64 12.10 -16.62
CA ASN A 1144 6.91 12.60 -17.13
C ASN A 1144 6.89 12.95 -18.63
N SER A 1145 5.85 12.55 -19.37
CA SER A 1145 5.67 12.88 -20.79
C SER A 1145 4.20 13.16 -21.12
N LYS A 1146 3.91 14.31 -21.74
CA LYS A 1146 2.57 14.64 -22.24
C LYS A 1146 2.14 13.68 -23.36
N GLU A 1147 3.05 13.21 -24.20
CA GLU A 1147 2.77 12.26 -25.30
C GLU A 1147 2.29 10.90 -24.76
N VAL A 1148 2.94 10.42 -23.69
CA VAL A 1148 2.53 9.20 -22.99
C VAL A 1148 1.18 9.40 -22.29
N ASP A 1149 0.95 10.57 -21.68
CA ASP A 1149 -0.35 10.92 -21.07
C ASP A 1149 -1.47 10.98 -22.11
N GLU A 1150 -1.20 11.48 -23.31
CA GLU A 1150 -2.16 11.49 -24.42
C GLU A 1150 -2.54 10.07 -24.86
N ILE A 1151 -1.57 9.17 -25.06
CA ILE A 1151 -1.82 7.76 -25.40
C ILE A 1151 -2.59 7.06 -24.28
N TYR A 1152 -2.20 7.29 -23.02
CA TYR A 1152 -2.90 6.75 -21.87
C TYR A 1152 -4.37 7.19 -21.87
N ARG A 1153 -4.64 8.48 -22.02
CA ARG A 1153 -6.03 9.00 -22.03
C ARG A 1153 -6.83 8.54 -23.25
N LYS A 1154 -6.18 8.40 -24.41
CA LYS A 1154 -6.84 7.99 -25.66
C LYS A 1154 -7.25 6.53 -25.65
N TYR A 1155 -6.39 5.65 -25.13
CA TYR A 1155 -6.58 4.21 -25.25
C TYR A 1155 -6.97 3.52 -23.94
N VAL A 1156 -6.56 4.00 -22.76
CA VAL A 1156 -6.93 3.40 -21.46
C VAL A 1156 -8.30 3.91 -21.02
N THR A 1157 -9.34 3.38 -21.66
CA THR A 1157 -10.75 3.70 -21.35
C THR A 1157 -11.21 2.99 -20.08
N LYS A 1158 -12.37 3.39 -19.54
CA LYS A 1158 -13.00 2.74 -18.39
C LYS A 1158 -13.20 1.23 -18.61
N GLN A 1159 -13.51 0.81 -19.84
CA GLN A 1159 -13.66 -0.60 -20.21
C GLN A 1159 -12.35 -1.39 -20.09
N ILE A 1160 -11.21 -0.81 -20.49
CA ILE A 1160 -9.90 -1.46 -20.30
C ILE A 1160 -9.53 -1.52 -18.82
N GLN A 1161 -9.83 -0.46 -18.05
CA GLN A 1161 -9.58 -0.45 -16.61
C GLN A 1161 -10.40 -1.52 -15.88
N GLU A 1162 -11.69 -1.66 -16.24
CA GLU A 1162 -12.55 -2.72 -15.69
C GLU A 1162 -12.07 -4.12 -16.10
N PHE A 1163 -11.67 -4.32 -17.37
CA PHE A 1163 -11.12 -5.58 -17.86
C PHE A 1163 -9.85 -6.02 -17.11
N VAL A 1164 -9.01 -5.06 -16.70
CA VAL A 1164 -7.76 -5.32 -15.98
C VAL A 1164 -7.95 -5.50 -14.47
N CYS A 1165 -9.02 -4.94 -13.89
CA CYS A 1165 -9.33 -5.00 -12.46
C CYS A 1165 -10.19 -6.21 -12.06
N GLN A 1166 -11.02 -6.70 -12.97
CA GLN A 1166 -11.61 -8.06 -12.88
C GLN A 1166 -10.51 -9.10 -12.97
#